data_AF-A0A8J7B048-F1
#
_entry.id   AF-A0A8J7B048-F1
#
_cell.length_a   1.000
_cell.length_b   1.000
_cell.length_c   1.000
_cell.angle_alpha   90.00
_cell.angle_beta   90.00
_cell.angle_gamma   90.00
#
_symmetry.space_group_name_H-M   'P 1'
#
loop_
_entity.id
_entity.type
_entity.pdbx_description
1 polymer ?
#
loop_
_entity_poly.entity_id
_entity_poly.type
_entity_poly.pdbx_seq_one_letter_code
_entity_poly.pdbx_strand_id
1 'polypeptide(L)'
;MGKTGLGWRLAHGQFKEHASTHGQQFWVVDDLGTTRADGTKCEAVLWDLAGQHVYRPIHAIFLDEVDASLVLFDPTNRQDPLKGAEFWLEQLKGKGQLPPSVLVGARMDRGGSTVSQEFLQQFCQRYGISGGYISTSAKGGDGVEQLLATLKDQIPWDEMTTTVTTRTFKRIKEHVLSLKEQLALEEESGPQNLLVNPAELRRQLQASDTDWQFSDAEMMTAVGHLATHGFVSILKSSSGDQYILLMPALLVDLVSSIVLLADKHPRELGAVDETELLQGHYAFDELVNLDEAEQHILLDAAVQRFLEHNVCFRETFDSDTVLIFPGLIKQRRPLDDDFPATDDVSYVVRGRIENLYSMLVVLLGYTPSFARINQWQNQAQYEMGQAEICGFRMVEDREGEIELILYYSEQMPRRGREEFQALFERFLYLRDVEVTRYPPVICPEEHRLERATVVSRVREGKTFAFCAECGAKVDLPELDKPGIGIEAIGWLQREESVARLRSTYEAHLVRVKGYRRGWAAPRCYLSHAPEQTRDAERIKHDLQDAGILIIETTTQVGADDYVVVLDTSAYQHVYRHPTSAFEADVNLVKARLGNNKRRLIALTLESKAGAPSPHNLQGCSPGNFCDDTHYRVSLFNLVLNLYAIPFDHAGFAPLRESLHQHWEQMPIRTVESTPESRKRFDIALSFPGEHRQFVKTVADTLAAKMGRRERVFYDAYYEAELARPNLDTYLQNIYHKQAELVVVFICTEYEQKEWCGLEWRAVRDLLKQKKSAEIMLVRLNDADISGLFSIDGYVNAEGREPVEVADLIMQRLGQL
;
A
#
# COMPACT_ATOMS: atom_id res chain seq x y z
N MET A 1 13.84 33.28 6.25
CA MET A 1 14.67 32.05 6.18
C MET A 1 15.98 32.27 5.42
N GLY A 2 16.00 32.49 4.10
CA GLY A 2 17.27 32.78 3.38
C GLY A 2 18.11 31.56 3.00
N LYS A 3 17.45 30.40 2.82
CA LYS A 3 18.07 29.11 2.47
C LYS A 3 18.92 29.19 1.21
N THR A 4 18.36 29.66 0.10
CA THR A 4 19.04 29.82 -1.19
C THR A 4 20.28 30.69 -1.09
N GLY A 5 20.20 31.81 -0.36
CA GLY A 5 21.35 32.70 -0.18
C GLY A 5 22.47 32.06 0.64
N LEU A 6 22.14 31.26 1.66
CA LEU A 6 23.14 30.50 2.42
C LEU A 6 23.72 29.35 1.59
N GLY A 7 22.89 28.59 0.89
CA GLY A 7 23.32 27.48 0.03
C GLY A 7 24.24 27.95 -1.10
N TRP A 8 23.88 29.05 -1.77
CA TRP A 8 24.73 29.68 -2.78
C TRP A 8 26.11 30.06 -2.22
N ARG A 9 26.15 30.62 -1.01
CA ARG A 9 27.41 31.00 -0.36
C ARG A 9 28.24 29.81 0.10
N LEU A 10 27.60 28.74 0.58
CA LEU A 10 28.30 27.49 0.92
C LEU A 10 28.96 26.89 -0.33
N ALA A 11 28.30 26.94 -1.48
CA ALA A 11 28.81 26.37 -2.72
C ALA A 11 29.85 27.25 -3.44
N HIS A 12 29.66 28.58 -3.48
CA HIS A 12 30.47 29.48 -4.31
C HIS A 12 31.31 30.49 -3.52
N GLY A 13 31.25 30.50 -2.20
CA GLY A 13 31.97 31.44 -1.33
C GLY A 13 31.48 32.89 -1.36
N GLN A 14 30.49 33.23 -2.21
CA GLN A 14 29.98 34.60 -2.40
C GLN A 14 28.47 34.70 -2.13
N PHE A 15 27.96 35.92 -1.94
CA PHE A 15 26.53 36.18 -1.78
C PHE A 15 25.90 36.67 -3.09
N LYS A 16 24.77 36.06 -3.47
CA LYS A 16 23.89 36.54 -4.54
C LYS A 16 22.48 36.67 -3.98
N GLU A 17 21.75 37.71 -4.39
CA GLU A 17 20.35 37.86 -4.02
C GLU A 17 19.49 36.95 -4.89
N HIS A 18 18.62 36.16 -4.25
CA HIS A 18 17.76 35.20 -4.91
C HIS A 18 16.29 35.49 -4.55
N ALA A 19 15.41 35.31 -5.52
CA ALA A 19 13.98 35.17 -5.26
C ALA A 19 13.71 33.91 -4.40
N SER A 20 12.51 33.79 -3.85
CA SER A 20 12.11 32.57 -3.12
C SER A 20 12.23 31.35 -4.02
N THR A 21 12.88 30.28 -3.54
CA THR A 21 12.99 29.00 -4.26
C THR A 21 11.61 28.50 -4.69
N HIS A 22 11.45 28.25 -5.99
CA HIS A 22 10.40 27.41 -6.54
C HIS A 22 10.96 25.98 -6.57
N GLY A 23 10.23 25.00 -5.99
CA GLY A 23 10.66 23.59 -5.95
C GLY A 23 12.01 23.30 -5.27
N GLN A 24 13.10 23.03 -6.01
CA GLN A 24 14.40 22.58 -5.45
C GLN A 24 15.65 23.12 -6.18
N GLN A 25 16.77 23.30 -5.45
CA GLN A 25 18.11 23.56 -6.03
C GLN A 25 19.18 22.59 -5.49
N PHE A 26 20.22 22.35 -6.30
CA PHE A 26 21.35 21.48 -5.98
C PHE A 26 22.67 22.23 -6.15
N TRP A 27 23.59 22.07 -5.20
CA TRP A 27 24.96 22.56 -5.34
C TRP A 27 25.96 21.54 -4.83
N VAL A 28 27.08 21.38 -5.54
CA VAL A 28 28.26 20.68 -5.01
C VAL A 28 28.97 21.64 -4.06
N VAL A 29 29.36 21.16 -2.88
CA VAL A 29 30.08 21.96 -1.88
C VAL A 29 31.49 21.39 -1.73
N ASP A 30 32.42 21.91 -2.53
CA ASP A 30 33.80 21.39 -2.61
C ASP A 30 34.53 21.46 -1.26
N ASP A 31 34.24 22.46 -0.43
CA ASP A 31 34.87 22.65 0.89
C ASP A 31 34.56 21.52 1.89
N LEU A 32 33.42 20.83 1.71
CA LEU A 32 33.07 19.64 2.49
C LEU A 32 33.83 18.39 2.02
N GLY A 33 34.40 18.42 0.82
CA GLY A 33 35.17 17.32 0.26
C GLY A 33 36.32 16.88 1.17
N THR A 34 36.53 15.57 1.26
CA THR A 34 37.62 14.97 2.05
C THR A 34 38.18 13.73 1.38
N THR A 35 39.26 13.18 1.91
CA THR A 35 39.80 11.89 1.48
C THR A 35 39.97 11.00 2.70
N ARG A 36 39.33 9.83 2.69
CA ARG A 36 39.41 8.84 3.78
C ARG A 36 40.81 8.24 3.88
N ALA A 37 41.09 7.59 5.00
CA ALA A 37 42.37 6.92 5.24
C ALA A 37 42.68 5.81 4.20
N ASP A 38 41.67 5.22 3.60
CA ASP A 38 41.79 4.22 2.53
C ASP A 38 42.03 4.81 1.13
N GLY A 39 42.10 6.14 1.02
CA GLY A 39 42.29 6.85 -0.25
C GLY A 39 40.99 7.19 -1.00
N THR A 40 39.81 6.85 -0.46
CA THR A 40 38.51 7.17 -1.06
C THR A 40 38.25 8.68 -1.01
N LYS A 41 37.94 9.29 -2.16
CA LYS A 41 37.51 10.68 -2.24
C LYS A 41 36.03 10.81 -1.88
N CYS A 42 35.74 11.77 -1.02
CA CYS A 42 34.39 12.10 -0.56
C CYS A 42 33.99 13.48 -1.05
N GLU A 43 32.73 13.64 -1.45
CA GLU A 43 32.13 14.89 -1.90
C GLU A 43 30.74 15.05 -1.27
N ALA A 44 30.27 16.29 -1.11
CA ALA A 44 28.92 16.59 -0.60
C ALA A 44 28.11 17.38 -1.63
N VAL A 45 26.82 17.03 -1.74
CA VAL A 45 25.83 17.77 -2.53
C VAL A 45 24.80 18.35 -1.58
N LEU A 46 24.64 19.68 -1.61
CA LEU A 46 23.65 20.40 -0.82
C LEU A 46 22.34 20.55 -1.59
N TRP A 47 21.23 20.22 -0.93
CA TRP A 47 19.87 20.28 -1.47
C TRP A 47 19.11 21.44 -0.79
N ASP A 48 18.64 22.45 -1.54
CA ASP A 48 17.70 23.48 -1.05
C ASP A 48 16.29 23.18 -1.53
N LEU A 49 15.45 22.74 -0.60
CA LEU A 49 14.04 22.45 -0.82
C LEU A 49 13.21 23.69 -0.49
N ALA A 50 12.25 24.07 -1.35
CA ALA A 50 11.31 25.17 -1.06
C ALA A 50 10.56 24.95 0.28
N GLY A 51 10.42 26.01 1.09
CA GLY A 51 9.88 25.86 2.45
C GLY A 51 8.38 26.05 2.60
N GLN A 52 7.66 26.33 1.51
CA GLN A 52 6.24 26.71 1.59
C GLN A 52 5.37 25.46 1.77
N HIS A 53 4.26 25.58 2.51
CA HIS A 53 3.42 24.44 2.90
C HIS A 53 2.94 23.60 1.71
N VAL A 54 2.62 24.24 0.57
CA VAL A 54 2.16 23.56 -0.66
C VAL A 54 3.19 22.57 -1.24
N TYR A 55 4.50 22.78 -1.02
CA TYR A 55 5.54 21.91 -1.58
C TYR A 55 5.90 20.73 -0.66
N ARG A 56 5.45 20.74 0.61
CA ARG A 56 5.84 19.72 1.60
C ARG A 56 5.42 18.29 1.21
N PRO A 57 4.21 18.03 0.68
CA PRO A 57 3.83 16.71 0.16
C PRO A 57 4.75 16.19 -0.94
N ILE A 58 5.30 17.11 -1.73
CA ILE A 58 6.13 16.79 -2.90
C ILE A 58 7.55 16.52 -2.47
N HIS A 59 8.13 17.36 -1.61
CA HIS A 59 9.47 17.11 -1.10
C HIS A 59 9.55 15.79 -0.34
N ALA A 60 8.50 15.39 0.37
CA ALA A 60 8.44 14.08 1.02
C ALA A 60 8.64 12.89 0.06
N ILE A 61 8.34 13.04 -1.24
CA ILE A 61 8.59 12.01 -2.27
C ILE A 61 10.09 11.82 -2.54
N PHE A 62 10.92 12.80 -2.23
CA PHE A 62 12.35 12.84 -2.57
C PHE A 62 13.29 12.78 -1.33
N LEU A 63 12.78 12.54 -0.11
CA LEU A 63 13.55 12.62 1.16
C LEU A 63 14.09 11.27 1.69
N ASP A 64 14.20 10.23 0.85
CA ASP A 64 14.49 8.88 1.33
C ASP A 64 15.97 8.61 1.70
N GLU A 65 16.93 9.44 1.25
CA GLU A 65 18.38 9.23 1.44
C GLU A 65 19.10 10.52 1.91
N VAL A 66 18.81 11.00 3.13
CA VAL A 66 19.46 12.20 3.70
C VAL A 66 20.63 11.83 4.61
N ASP A 67 21.86 12.16 4.20
CA ASP A 67 23.09 11.87 4.97
C ASP A 67 23.37 12.86 6.11
N ALA A 68 22.96 14.12 5.93
CA ALA A 68 23.05 15.17 6.93
C ALA A 68 22.00 16.26 6.65
N SER A 69 21.56 16.98 7.67
CA SER A 69 20.53 18.00 7.51
C SER A 69 20.92 19.37 8.08
N LEU A 70 20.48 20.41 7.37
CA LEU A 70 20.58 21.81 7.80
C LEU A 70 19.18 22.36 8.02
N VAL A 71 18.83 22.59 9.29
CA VAL A 71 17.50 23.12 9.65
C VAL A 71 17.62 24.61 9.90
N LEU A 72 17.20 25.40 8.92
CA LEU A 72 17.30 26.87 8.96
C LEU A 72 16.04 27.49 9.55
N PHE A 73 16.23 28.45 10.46
CA PHE A 73 15.17 29.32 10.94
C PHE A 73 15.61 30.79 10.92
N ASP A 74 14.63 31.70 11.01
CA ASP A 74 14.89 33.14 11.08
C ASP A 74 14.82 33.58 12.55
N PRO A 75 15.97 33.83 13.21
CA PRO A 75 16.04 34.18 14.62
C PRO A 75 15.49 35.57 14.89
N THR A 76 15.22 36.38 13.86
CA THR A 76 14.62 37.72 14.02
C THR A 76 13.08 37.69 14.05
N ASN A 77 12.47 36.54 13.73
CA ASN A 77 11.02 36.36 13.78
C ASN A 77 10.51 36.40 15.24
N ARG A 78 9.52 37.26 15.49
CA ARG A 78 8.99 37.54 16.84
C ARG A 78 7.77 36.72 17.25
N GLN A 79 7.11 36.03 16.31
CA GLN A 79 5.90 35.25 16.63
C GLN A 79 6.26 33.85 17.12
N ASP A 80 6.84 33.05 16.22
CA ASP A 80 7.27 31.68 16.51
C ASP A 80 8.45 31.32 15.59
N PRO A 81 9.69 31.62 15.99
CA PRO A 81 10.85 31.49 15.12
C PRO A 81 11.19 30.03 14.78
N LEU A 82 10.82 29.06 15.63
CA LEU A 82 11.23 27.65 15.48
C LEU A 82 10.15 26.73 14.94
N LYS A 83 8.89 27.17 14.84
CA LYS A 83 7.77 26.35 14.33
C LYS A 83 8.10 25.54 13.08
N GLY A 84 8.63 26.21 12.04
CA GLY A 84 8.99 25.54 10.80
C GLY A 84 10.21 24.62 10.93
N ALA A 85 11.10 24.86 11.90
CA ALA A 85 12.23 23.97 12.19
C ALA A 85 11.75 22.69 12.89
N GLU A 86 10.83 22.79 13.84
CA GLU A 86 10.20 21.63 14.51
C GLU A 86 9.56 20.69 13.49
N PHE A 87 8.82 21.26 12.53
CA PHE A 87 8.23 20.49 11.45
C PHE A 87 9.25 19.66 10.66
N TRP A 88 10.33 20.29 10.17
CA TRP A 88 11.33 19.58 9.36
C TRP A 88 12.09 18.54 10.18
N LEU A 89 12.34 18.81 11.46
CA LEU A 89 12.97 17.84 12.36
C LEU A 89 12.11 16.59 12.52
N GLU A 90 10.78 16.72 12.65
CA GLU A 90 9.88 15.57 12.69
C GLU A 90 9.84 14.81 11.35
N GLN A 91 9.85 15.52 10.20
CA GLN A 91 9.92 14.86 8.88
C GLN A 91 11.22 14.07 8.68
N LEU A 92 12.35 14.62 9.12
CA LEU A 92 13.67 13.99 8.98
C LEU A 92 13.85 12.77 9.90
N LYS A 93 13.12 12.72 11.01
CA LYS A 93 13.29 11.70 12.06
C LYS A 93 12.65 10.34 11.74
N GLY A 94 11.48 10.28 11.11
CA GLY A 94 10.83 9.00 10.76
C GLY A 94 10.59 8.07 11.97
N LYS A 95 10.86 6.74 11.86
CA LYS A 95 10.99 5.80 13.03
C LYS A 95 12.40 5.74 13.60
N GLY A 96 13.35 6.48 13.03
CA GLY A 96 14.77 6.41 13.34
C GLY A 96 15.28 7.52 14.25
N GLN A 97 16.60 7.64 14.32
CA GLN A 97 17.26 8.83 14.85
C GLN A 97 17.35 9.87 13.73
N LEU A 98 17.29 11.15 14.11
CA LEU A 98 17.51 12.26 13.20
C LEU A 98 18.86 12.04 12.48
N PRO A 99 18.97 12.26 11.15
CA PRO A 99 20.28 12.29 10.52
C PRO A 99 21.16 13.34 11.22
N PRO A 100 22.50 13.26 11.12
CA PRO A 100 23.40 14.28 11.64
C PRO A 100 22.94 15.67 11.23
N SER A 101 22.59 16.51 12.20
CA SER A 101 21.83 17.74 11.93
C SER A 101 22.42 18.95 12.63
N VAL A 102 22.31 20.11 11.98
CA VAL A 102 22.70 21.41 12.54
C VAL A 102 21.52 22.36 12.49
N LEU A 103 21.21 23.01 13.62
CA LEU A 103 20.21 24.07 13.69
C LEU A 103 20.88 25.41 13.32
N VAL A 104 20.39 26.07 12.28
CA VAL A 104 21.02 27.26 11.73
C VAL A 104 20.11 28.49 11.86
N GLY A 105 20.55 29.48 12.64
CA GLY A 105 19.91 30.78 12.71
C GLY A 105 20.40 31.68 11.57
N ALA A 106 19.64 31.82 10.49
CA ALA A 106 20.06 32.55 9.30
C ALA A 106 19.68 34.04 9.33
N ARG A 107 20.37 34.87 8.54
CA ARG A 107 20.09 36.32 8.37
C ARG A 107 20.33 37.17 9.64
N MET A 108 21.35 36.84 10.42
CA MET A 108 21.74 37.64 11.59
C MET A 108 22.13 39.09 11.26
N ASP A 109 22.41 39.39 10.00
CA ASP A 109 22.62 40.76 9.51
C ASP A 109 21.39 41.68 9.66
N ARG A 110 20.20 41.11 9.88
CA ARG A 110 18.92 41.86 9.97
C ARG A 110 18.51 42.21 11.39
N GLY A 111 19.13 41.64 12.42
CA GLY A 111 18.78 41.90 13.81
C GLY A 111 19.25 40.83 14.79
N GLY A 112 19.05 41.08 16.09
CA GLY A 112 19.37 40.14 17.16
C GLY A 112 18.34 39.01 17.30
N SER A 113 18.77 37.87 17.84
CA SER A 113 17.92 36.71 18.11
C SER A 113 16.81 37.05 19.12
N THR A 114 15.58 36.65 18.80
CA THR A 114 14.44 36.72 19.72
C THR A 114 14.46 35.60 20.77
N VAL A 115 15.31 34.59 20.58
CA VAL A 115 15.44 33.39 21.41
C VAL A 115 16.82 33.36 22.08
N SER A 116 16.88 32.97 23.36
CA SER A 116 18.15 32.85 24.09
C SER A 116 18.96 31.63 23.61
N GLN A 117 20.29 31.73 23.74
CA GLN A 117 21.18 30.63 23.36
C GLN A 117 20.97 29.37 24.22
N GLU A 118 20.66 29.54 25.51
CA GLU A 118 20.32 28.43 26.42
C GLU A 118 19.08 27.67 25.96
N PHE A 119 18.04 28.38 25.53
CA PHE A 119 16.83 27.76 24.99
C PHE A 119 17.12 26.99 23.69
N LEU A 120 17.94 27.56 22.80
CA LEU A 120 18.32 26.89 21.55
C LEU A 120 19.16 25.63 21.80
N GLN A 121 20.02 25.63 22.82
CA GLN A 121 20.76 24.43 23.23
C GLN A 121 19.80 23.35 23.79
N GLN A 122 18.84 23.72 24.64
CA GLN A 122 17.83 22.79 25.14
C GLN A 122 16.96 22.23 24.00
N PHE A 123 16.63 23.06 23.02
CA PHE A 123 15.92 22.64 21.81
C PHE A 123 16.74 21.61 21.01
N CYS A 124 18.04 21.85 20.80
CA CYS A 124 18.92 20.90 20.13
C CYS A 124 18.99 19.57 20.89
N GLN A 125 19.12 19.60 22.21
CA GLN A 125 19.12 18.38 23.05
C GLN A 125 17.79 17.62 22.96
N ARG A 126 16.66 18.32 22.99
CA ARG A 126 15.32 17.73 22.91
C ARG A 126 15.08 16.98 21.60
N TYR A 127 15.51 17.54 20.47
CA TYR A 127 15.31 16.95 19.14
C TYR A 127 16.48 16.06 18.68
N GLY A 128 17.54 15.93 19.47
CA GLY A 128 18.72 15.12 19.11
C GLY A 128 19.58 15.74 18.01
N ILE A 129 19.63 17.08 17.92
CA ILE A 129 20.43 17.82 16.93
C ILE A 129 21.91 17.77 17.35
N SER A 130 22.65 16.82 16.77
CA SER A 130 24.04 16.49 17.13
C SER A 130 25.05 17.61 16.87
N GLY A 131 24.85 18.40 15.80
CA GLY A 131 25.72 19.52 15.45
C GLY A 131 25.40 20.84 16.19
N GLY A 132 24.37 20.85 17.04
CA GLY A 132 24.00 22.02 17.84
C GLY A 132 23.48 23.22 17.04
N TYR A 133 23.56 24.41 17.66
CA TYR A 133 23.09 25.67 17.08
C TYR A 133 24.24 26.54 16.57
N ILE A 134 24.11 27.03 15.33
CA ILE A 134 25.06 27.96 14.69
C ILE A 134 24.29 29.14 14.09
N SER A 135 24.73 30.36 14.41
CA SER A 135 24.20 31.59 13.83
C SER A 135 24.97 31.97 12.55
N THR A 136 24.27 32.27 11.46
CA THR A 136 24.89 32.57 10.17
C THR A 136 24.37 33.85 9.50
N SER A 137 25.23 34.45 8.68
CA SER A 137 24.89 35.57 7.79
C SER A 137 25.41 35.27 6.38
N ALA A 138 24.51 34.97 5.44
CA ALA A 138 24.91 34.75 4.05
C ALA A 138 25.52 36.01 3.42
N LYS A 139 25.07 37.21 3.83
CA LYS A 139 25.60 38.49 3.34
C LYS A 139 26.98 38.80 3.93
N GLY A 140 27.14 38.64 5.25
CA GLY A 140 28.39 38.94 5.98
C GLY A 140 29.44 37.83 5.90
N GLY A 141 29.02 36.57 5.74
CA GLY A 141 29.87 35.39 5.86
C GLY A 141 29.99 34.85 7.30
N ASP A 142 29.36 35.51 8.28
CA ASP A 142 29.45 35.12 9.69
C ASP A 142 28.96 33.69 9.89
N GLY A 143 29.70 32.91 10.68
CA GLY A 143 29.35 31.53 11.06
C GLY A 143 29.42 30.49 9.95
N VAL A 144 29.71 30.87 8.69
CA VAL A 144 29.75 29.94 7.55
C VAL A 144 30.91 28.94 7.66
N GLU A 145 32.10 29.40 8.06
CA GLU A 145 33.27 28.53 8.26
C GLU A 145 33.04 27.53 9.40
N GLN A 146 32.44 28.00 10.51
CA GLN A 146 32.07 27.14 11.63
C GLN A 146 31.02 26.10 11.22
N LEU A 147 30.04 26.49 10.39
CA LEU A 147 29.02 25.59 9.86
C LEU A 147 29.63 24.51 8.97
N LEU A 148 30.52 24.86 8.04
CA LEU A 148 31.22 23.91 7.17
C LEU A 148 32.07 22.93 7.98
N ALA A 149 32.84 23.42 8.96
CA ALA A 149 33.63 22.57 9.83
C ALA A 149 32.77 21.58 10.62
N THR A 150 31.64 22.04 11.17
CA THR A 150 30.70 21.20 11.91
C THR A 150 30.06 20.15 11.01
N LEU A 151 29.60 20.53 9.81
CA LEU A 151 29.06 19.59 8.83
C LEU A 151 30.07 18.51 8.44
N LYS A 152 31.32 18.90 8.21
CA LYS A 152 32.39 17.98 7.82
C LYS A 152 32.68 16.92 8.88
N ASP A 153 32.55 17.26 10.15
CA ASP A 153 32.72 16.34 11.29
C ASP A 153 31.49 15.45 11.52
N GLN A 154 30.28 15.98 11.23
CA GLN A 154 29.01 15.27 11.44
C GLN A 154 28.70 14.22 10.39
N ILE A 155 29.15 14.41 9.14
CA ILE A 155 28.91 13.45 8.06
C ILE A 155 29.73 12.18 8.36
N PRO A 156 29.10 10.99 8.45
CA PRO A 156 29.77 9.74 8.79
C PRO A 156 30.53 9.19 7.58
N TRP A 157 31.56 9.92 7.16
CA TRP A 157 32.27 9.65 5.91
C TRP A 157 32.72 8.20 5.84
N ASP A 158 33.28 7.62 6.90
CA ASP A 158 33.83 6.26 6.87
C ASP A 158 32.77 5.15 6.76
N GLU A 159 31.53 5.40 7.18
CA GLU A 159 30.42 4.44 7.14
C GLU A 159 29.66 4.47 5.81
N MET A 160 29.77 5.58 5.06
CA MET A 160 29.12 5.73 3.77
C MET A 160 29.65 4.71 2.77
N THR A 161 28.73 4.10 2.03
CA THR A 161 29.01 3.10 0.99
C THR A 161 30.09 3.58 0.04
N THR A 162 31.23 2.89 0.01
CA THR A 162 32.28 3.18 -0.94
C THR A 162 31.85 2.66 -2.31
N THR A 163 31.54 3.57 -3.21
CA THR A 163 31.47 3.19 -4.62
C THR A 163 32.91 3.02 -5.09
N VAL A 164 33.32 1.80 -5.47
CA VAL A 164 34.62 1.59 -6.14
C VAL A 164 34.54 2.37 -7.45
N THR A 165 35.06 3.60 -7.41
CA THR A 165 35.05 4.49 -8.56
C THR A 165 36.08 3.95 -9.54
N THR A 166 35.60 3.10 -10.44
CA THR A 166 36.37 2.77 -11.63
C THR A 166 36.76 4.07 -12.33
N ARG A 167 37.89 4.07 -13.04
CA ARG A 167 38.26 5.18 -13.92
C ARG A 167 37.09 5.58 -14.84
N THR A 168 36.26 4.60 -15.21
CA THR A 168 35.01 4.74 -15.95
C THR A 168 34.01 5.64 -15.22
N PHE A 169 33.66 5.36 -13.96
CA PHE A 169 32.71 6.19 -13.19
C PHE A 169 33.17 7.65 -13.10
N LYS A 170 34.43 7.88 -12.73
CA LYS A 170 34.98 9.23 -12.57
C LYS A 170 34.87 10.03 -13.86
N ARG A 171 35.20 9.42 -15.00
CA ARG A 171 35.10 10.06 -16.32
C ARG A 171 33.65 10.36 -16.71
N ILE A 172 32.72 9.44 -16.46
CA ILE A 172 31.29 9.66 -16.73
C ILE A 172 30.78 10.81 -15.88
N LYS A 173 31.13 10.85 -14.59
CA LYS A 173 30.78 11.95 -13.69
C LYS A 173 31.30 13.29 -14.19
N GLU A 174 32.59 13.39 -14.49
CA GLU A 174 33.23 14.61 -15.02
C GLU A 174 32.54 15.08 -16.31
N HIS A 175 32.24 14.15 -17.22
CA HIS A 175 31.52 14.47 -18.46
C HIS A 175 30.11 14.97 -18.19
N VAL A 176 29.32 14.28 -17.38
CA VAL A 176 27.94 14.68 -17.03
C VAL A 176 27.91 16.05 -16.34
N LEU A 177 28.85 16.32 -15.43
CA LEU A 177 28.97 17.63 -14.79
C LEU A 177 29.32 18.72 -15.80
N SER A 178 30.22 18.44 -16.76
CA SER A 178 30.56 19.40 -17.82
C SER A 178 29.37 19.73 -18.73
N LEU A 179 28.52 18.76 -19.04
CA LEU A 179 27.28 19.01 -19.79
C LEU A 179 26.34 19.93 -19.01
N LYS A 180 26.22 19.72 -17.69
CA LYS A 180 25.38 20.58 -16.83
C LYS A 180 25.92 22.01 -16.76
N GLU A 181 27.24 22.18 -16.67
CA GLU A 181 27.87 23.51 -16.68
C GLU A 181 27.62 24.24 -18.00
N GLN A 182 27.72 23.54 -19.14
CA GLN A 182 27.41 24.11 -20.45
C GLN A 182 25.97 24.60 -20.53
N LEU A 183 25.02 23.79 -20.06
CA LEU A 183 23.60 24.15 -20.00
C LEU A 183 23.32 25.34 -19.07
N ALA A 184 24.06 25.47 -17.97
CA ALA A 184 23.91 26.57 -17.03
C ALA A 184 24.41 27.92 -17.59
N LEU A 185 25.28 27.91 -18.61
CA LEU A 185 25.83 29.10 -19.24
C LEU A 185 24.94 29.65 -20.38
N GLU A 186 23.91 28.93 -20.79
CA GLU A 186 22.95 29.31 -21.84
C GLU A 186 21.85 30.25 -21.28
N GLU A 187 22.23 31.45 -20.83
CA GLU A 187 21.32 32.38 -20.11
C GLU A 187 20.22 33.05 -20.96
N GLU A 188 20.31 33.07 -22.30
CA GLU A 188 19.38 33.84 -23.15
C GLU A 188 18.18 33.05 -23.70
N SER A 189 18.17 31.72 -23.65
CA SER A 189 17.09 30.89 -24.25
C SER A 189 16.57 29.76 -23.34
N GLY A 190 17.11 29.64 -22.11
CA GLY A 190 16.86 28.52 -21.23
C GLY A 190 17.54 27.23 -21.70
N PRO A 191 17.73 26.23 -20.81
CA PRO A 191 18.46 25.02 -21.15
C PRO A 191 17.65 24.14 -22.13
N GLN A 192 18.30 23.71 -23.21
CA GLN A 192 17.74 22.79 -24.23
C GLN A 192 18.48 21.45 -24.20
N ASN A 193 17.86 20.36 -24.70
CA ASN A 193 18.46 19.01 -24.71
C ASN A 193 18.83 18.51 -23.30
N LEU A 194 17.88 18.61 -22.36
CA LEU A 194 18.06 18.19 -20.98
C LEU A 194 18.02 16.68 -20.80
N LEU A 195 17.43 15.96 -21.76
CA LEU A 195 17.37 14.51 -21.77
C LEU A 195 18.41 13.91 -22.72
N VAL A 196 19.33 13.13 -22.16
CA VAL A 196 20.33 12.40 -22.94
C VAL A 196 19.98 10.91 -22.97
N ASN A 197 19.80 10.34 -24.16
CA ASN A 197 19.66 8.89 -24.31
C ASN A 197 21.03 8.20 -24.06
N PRO A 198 21.08 7.03 -23.41
CA PRO A 198 22.31 6.25 -23.22
C PRO A 198 23.19 6.07 -24.46
N ALA A 199 22.59 5.85 -25.63
CA ALA A 199 23.34 5.72 -26.88
C ALA A 199 24.07 7.02 -27.28
N GLU A 200 23.46 8.18 -26.99
CA GLU A 200 24.08 9.47 -27.22
C GLU A 200 25.19 9.74 -26.19
N LEU A 201 24.93 9.48 -24.91
CA LEU A 201 25.96 9.60 -23.87
C LEU A 201 27.19 8.76 -24.24
N ARG A 202 26.98 7.52 -24.69
CA ARG A 202 28.07 6.66 -25.17
C ARG A 202 28.85 7.30 -26.31
N ARG A 203 28.18 7.83 -27.32
CA ARG A 203 28.81 8.48 -28.47
C ARG A 203 29.68 9.66 -28.04
N GLN A 204 29.18 10.48 -27.12
CA GLN A 204 29.90 11.63 -26.57
C GLN A 204 31.13 11.22 -25.74
N LEU A 205 30.99 10.19 -24.90
CA LEU A 205 32.08 9.64 -24.10
C LEU A 205 33.18 8.99 -24.96
N GLN A 206 32.82 8.34 -26.07
CA GLN A 206 33.78 7.77 -27.02
C GLN A 206 34.46 8.84 -27.88
N ALA A 207 33.79 9.97 -28.12
CA ALA A 207 34.38 11.10 -28.83
C ALA A 207 35.44 11.83 -27.98
N SER A 208 35.31 11.82 -26.65
CA SER A 208 36.30 12.43 -25.74
C SER A 208 37.55 11.56 -25.53
N ASP A 209 37.44 10.23 -25.65
CA ASP A 209 38.57 9.29 -25.60
C ASP A 209 38.28 8.05 -26.46
N THR A 210 38.87 8.01 -27.65
CA THR A 210 38.65 6.93 -28.64
C THR A 210 39.25 5.58 -28.23
N ASP A 211 40.21 5.58 -27.31
CA ASP A 211 40.85 4.36 -26.79
C ASP A 211 40.13 3.79 -25.56
N TRP A 212 39.15 4.52 -25.02
CA TRP A 212 38.42 4.10 -23.82
C TRP A 212 37.35 3.05 -24.16
N GLN A 213 37.58 1.82 -23.68
CA GLN A 213 36.62 0.73 -23.79
C GLN A 213 35.82 0.59 -22.50
N PHE A 214 34.49 0.56 -22.64
CA PHE A 214 33.54 0.27 -21.57
C PHE A 214 32.24 -0.30 -22.18
N SER A 215 31.50 -1.07 -21.39
CA SER A 215 30.20 -1.63 -21.75
C SER A 215 29.05 -0.70 -21.39
N ASP A 216 27.88 -0.89 -22.02
CA ASP A 216 26.66 -0.14 -21.66
C ASP A 216 26.23 -0.41 -20.22
N ALA A 217 26.43 -1.65 -19.74
CA ALA A 217 26.14 -2.01 -18.36
C ALA A 217 27.01 -1.20 -17.39
N GLU A 218 28.33 -1.12 -17.62
CA GLU A 218 29.22 -0.31 -16.78
C GLU A 218 28.86 1.18 -16.82
N MET A 219 28.51 1.70 -18.00
CA MET A 219 28.08 3.09 -18.14
C MET A 219 26.78 3.35 -17.37
N MET A 220 25.76 2.50 -17.54
CA MET A 220 24.48 2.67 -16.87
C MET A 220 24.56 2.41 -15.36
N THR A 221 25.45 1.52 -14.90
CA THR A 221 25.77 1.41 -13.47
C THR A 221 26.35 2.72 -12.94
N ALA A 222 27.29 3.33 -13.67
CA ALA A 222 27.86 4.62 -13.26
C ALA A 222 26.82 5.75 -13.25
N VAL A 223 25.95 5.83 -14.26
CA VAL A 223 24.82 6.77 -14.29
C VAL A 223 23.85 6.50 -13.14
N GLY A 224 23.58 5.23 -12.82
CA GLY A 224 22.76 4.83 -11.67
C GLY A 224 23.33 5.36 -10.36
N HIS A 225 24.65 5.23 -10.13
CA HIS A 225 25.32 5.81 -8.97
C HIS A 225 25.19 7.35 -8.94
N LEU A 226 25.34 8.02 -10.09
CA LEU A 226 25.10 9.47 -10.17
C LEU A 226 23.65 9.83 -9.83
N ALA A 227 22.69 8.99 -10.21
CA ALA A 227 21.29 9.19 -9.90
C ALA A 227 20.96 9.02 -8.42
N THR A 228 21.54 8.01 -7.76
CA THR A 228 21.45 7.84 -6.29
C THR A 228 21.94 9.08 -5.55
N HIS A 229 23.01 9.71 -6.04
CA HIS A 229 23.53 10.96 -5.46
C HIS A 229 22.80 12.23 -5.93
N GLY A 230 21.70 12.12 -6.68
CA GLY A 230 20.89 13.25 -7.15
C GLY A 230 21.54 14.10 -8.25
N PHE A 231 22.64 13.66 -8.87
CA PHE A 231 23.27 14.40 -9.97
C PHE A 231 22.42 14.38 -11.24
N VAL A 232 21.74 13.26 -11.51
CA VAL A 232 20.89 13.03 -12.68
C VAL A 232 19.66 12.22 -12.27
N SER A 233 18.64 12.14 -13.12
CA SER A 233 17.52 11.22 -12.94
C SER A 233 17.40 10.32 -14.14
N ILE A 234 17.21 9.02 -13.92
CA ILE A 234 16.93 8.07 -15.00
C ILE A 234 15.43 8.00 -15.20
N LEU A 235 14.97 8.45 -16.37
CA LEU A 235 13.58 8.41 -16.79
C LEU A 235 13.39 7.36 -17.89
N LYS A 236 12.14 6.95 -18.10
CA LYS A 236 11.75 6.08 -19.21
C LYS A 236 10.67 6.77 -20.01
N SER A 237 10.79 6.75 -21.33
CA SER A 237 9.69 7.15 -22.21
C SER A 237 8.54 6.16 -22.12
N SER A 238 7.42 6.53 -22.72
CA SER A 238 6.28 5.64 -22.90
C SER A 238 6.63 4.37 -23.70
N SER A 239 7.48 4.47 -24.73
CA SER A 239 8.03 3.33 -25.50
C SER A 239 8.99 2.44 -24.69
N GLY A 240 9.53 2.95 -23.57
CA GLY A 240 10.43 2.23 -22.67
C GLY A 240 11.91 2.53 -22.85
N ASP A 241 12.24 3.46 -23.74
CA ASP A 241 13.59 3.95 -23.93
C ASP A 241 14.03 4.73 -22.68
N GLN A 242 15.28 4.51 -22.25
CA GLN A 242 15.84 5.21 -21.10
C GLN A 242 16.37 6.58 -21.50
N TYR A 243 16.19 7.55 -20.62
CA TYR A 243 16.72 8.90 -20.75
C TYR A 243 17.35 9.34 -19.43
N ILE A 244 18.42 10.11 -19.55
CA ILE A 244 19.16 10.67 -18.42
C ILE A 244 18.81 12.15 -18.37
N LEU A 245 18.01 12.54 -17.38
CA LEU A 245 17.71 13.92 -17.09
C LEU A 245 18.90 14.55 -16.37
N LEU A 246 19.56 15.49 -17.04
CA LEU A 246 20.74 16.18 -16.52
C LEU A 246 20.43 17.13 -15.36
N MET A 247 19.19 17.64 -15.31
CA MET A 247 18.72 18.56 -14.27
C MET A 247 17.51 17.99 -13.53
N PRO A 248 17.70 17.13 -12.51
CA PRO A 248 16.62 16.53 -11.72
C PRO A 248 15.63 17.52 -11.11
N ALA A 249 16.12 18.71 -10.73
CA ALA A 249 15.30 19.80 -10.17
C ALA A 249 14.10 20.13 -11.04
N LEU A 250 14.25 20.06 -12.37
CA LEU A 250 13.17 20.35 -13.31
C LEU A 250 11.95 19.45 -13.09
N LEU A 251 12.16 18.17 -12.81
CA LEU A 251 11.06 17.23 -12.56
C LEU A 251 10.35 17.58 -11.24
N VAL A 252 11.10 17.98 -10.22
CA VAL A 252 10.54 18.39 -8.92
C VAL A 252 9.72 19.68 -9.06
N ASP A 253 10.22 20.64 -9.84
CA ASP A 253 9.54 21.89 -10.14
C ASP A 253 8.24 21.63 -10.91
N LEU A 254 8.30 20.80 -11.98
CA LEU A 254 7.12 20.41 -12.75
C LEU A 254 6.05 19.71 -11.89
N VAL A 255 6.46 18.74 -11.06
CA VAL A 255 5.58 18.05 -10.10
C VAL A 255 4.91 19.08 -9.17
N SER A 256 5.66 20.10 -8.74
CA SER A 256 5.14 21.20 -7.94
C SER A 256 4.10 22.06 -8.65
N SER A 257 4.37 22.39 -9.92
CA SER A 257 3.45 23.13 -10.77
C SER A 257 2.15 22.36 -11.04
N ILE A 258 2.20 21.03 -11.19
CA ILE A 258 1.01 20.18 -11.34
C ILE A 258 0.16 20.16 -10.06
N VAL A 259 0.79 20.06 -8.88
CA VAL A 259 0.07 20.10 -7.59
C VAL A 259 -0.56 21.47 -7.36
N LEU A 260 0.13 22.56 -7.73
CA LEU A 260 -0.43 23.91 -7.70
C LEU A 260 -1.63 24.06 -8.65
N LEU A 261 -1.58 23.43 -9.82
CA LEU A 261 -2.71 23.37 -10.74
C LEU A 261 -3.91 22.64 -10.10
N ALA A 262 -3.65 21.49 -9.46
CA ALA A 262 -4.67 20.72 -8.74
C ALA A 262 -5.30 21.52 -7.59
N ASP A 263 -4.47 22.21 -6.79
CA ASP A 263 -4.90 23.03 -5.65
C ASP A 263 -5.79 24.22 -6.09
N LYS A 264 -5.50 24.78 -7.27
CA LYS A 264 -6.26 25.88 -7.88
C LYS A 264 -7.48 25.42 -8.68
N HIS A 265 -7.83 24.13 -8.63
CA HIS A 265 -8.98 23.60 -9.36
C HIS A 265 -10.25 24.42 -9.06
N PRO A 266 -11.00 24.92 -10.08
CA PRO A 266 -12.09 25.89 -9.88
C PRO A 266 -13.23 25.40 -8.97
N ARG A 267 -13.45 24.07 -8.94
CA ARG A 267 -14.45 23.43 -8.08
C ARG A 267 -13.90 22.95 -6.74
N GLU A 268 -12.66 23.29 -6.38
CA GLU A 268 -12.08 22.93 -5.08
C GLU A 268 -11.93 21.41 -4.84
N LEU A 269 -11.85 20.65 -5.91
CA LEU A 269 -11.79 19.18 -5.91
C LEU A 269 -10.37 18.61 -5.76
N GLY A 270 -9.34 19.47 -5.77
CA GLY A 270 -7.95 19.00 -5.73
C GLY A 270 -7.62 18.06 -6.89
N ALA A 271 -8.06 18.37 -8.11
CA ALA A 271 -8.02 17.45 -9.25
C ALA A 271 -7.37 18.09 -10.48
N VAL A 272 -6.81 17.26 -11.36
CA VAL A 272 -6.28 17.64 -12.68
C VAL A 272 -6.82 16.69 -13.73
N ASP A 273 -7.20 17.21 -14.90
CA ASP A 273 -7.56 16.36 -16.03
C ASP A 273 -6.30 15.63 -16.52
N GLU A 274 -6.34 14.29 -16.46
CA GLU A 274 -5.18 13.49 -16.82
C GLU A 274 -4.92 13.53 -18.32
N THR A 275 -5.98 13.54 -19.13
CA THR A 275 -5.86 13.49 -20.59
C THR A 275 -5.25 14.78 -21.11
N GLU A 276 -5.75 15.93 -20.66
CA GLU A 276 -5.21 17.26 -20.99
C GLU A 276 -3.78 17.42 -20.49
N LEU A 277 -3.48 16.89 -19.30
CA LEU A 277 -2.13 16.92 -18.73
C LEU A 277 -1.15 16.10 -19.56
N LEU A 278 -1.48 14.85 -19.88
CA LEU A 278 -0.60 14.01 -20.67
C LEU A 278 -0.51 14.49 -22.12
N GLN A 279 -1.48 15.23 -22.66
CA GLN A 279 -1.41 15.83 -23.99
C GLN A 279 -0.58 17.13 -24.03
N GLY A 280 -0.09 17.62 -22.88
CA GLY A 280 0.70 18.85 -22.83
C GLY A 280 -0.13 20.12 -23.05
N HIS A 281 -1.44 20.08 -22.82
CA HIS A 281 -2.31 21.23 -23.03
C HIS A 281 -2.22 22.28 -21.90
N TYR A 282 -1.67 21.91 -20.74
CA TYR A 282 -1.34 22.87 -19.69
C TYR A 282 0.02 23.51 -19.97
N ALA A 283 0.07 24.84 -19.85
CA ALA A 283 1.31 25.59 -19.95
C ALA A 283 2.06 25.58 -18.60
N PHE A 284 3.27 25.03 -18.61
CA PHE A 284 4.19 25.02 -17.48
C PHE A 284 5.48 25.73 -17.89
N ASP A 285 5.95 26.67 -17.06
CA ASP A 285 7.17 27.46 -17.34
C ASP A 285 8.39 26.55 -17.49
N GLU A 286 8.40 25.42 -16.77
CA GLU A 286 9.41 24.37 -16.81
C GLU A 286 9.53 23.68 -18.18
N LEU A 287 8.48 23.73 -19.00
CA LEU A 287 8.39 23.00 -20.27
C LEU A 287 8.59 23.89 -21.51
N VAL A 288 8.54 25.21 -21.37
CA VAL A 288 8.46 26.17 -22.50
C VAL A 288 9.59 26.02 -23.52
N ASN A 289 10.81 25.72 -23.07
CA ASN A 289 11.99 25.66 -23.93
C ASN A 289 12.36 24.24 -24.38
N LEU A 290 11.55 23.25 -24.03
CA LEU A 290 11.81 21.85 -24.34
C LEU A 290 11.08 21.42 -25.60
N ASP A 291 11.62 20.44 -26.30
CA ASP A 291 10.90 19.83 -27.40
C ASP A 291 9.71 18.98 -26.90
N GLU A 292 8.77 18.70 -27.81
CA GLU A 292 7.54 17.97 -27.48
C GLU A 292 7.83 16.58 -26.89
N ALA A 293 8.90 15.90 -27.31
CA ALA A 293 9.25 14.58 -26.79
C ALA A 293 9.79 14.66 -25.35
N GLU A 294 10.63 15.65 -25.05
CA GLU A 294 11.14 15.92 -23.71
C GLU A 294 10.01 16.30 -22.75
N GLN A 295 9.10 17.19 -23.18
CA GLN A 295 7.93 17.58 -22.39
C GLN A 295 7.09 16.36 -22.01
N HIS A 296 6.80 15.51 -22.99
CA HIS A 296 6.03 14.28 -22.79
C HIS A 296 6.70 13.31 -21.81
N ILE A 297 8.02 13.09 -21.91
CA ILE A 297 8.75 12.20 -20.99
C ILE A 297 8.67 12.74 -19.56
N LEU A 298 8.79 14.05 -19.36
CA LEU A 298 8.72 14.67 -18.04
C LEU A 298 7.32 14.62 -17.44
N LEU A 299 6.28 14.89 -18.24
CA LEU A 299 4.89 14.79 -17.81
C LEU A 299 4.51 13.36 -17.44
N ASP A 300 4.86 12.38 -18.29
CA ASP A 300 4.63 10.96 -18.01
C ASP A 300 5.33 10.54 -16.71
N ALA A 301 6.60 10.97 -16.52
CA ALA A 301 7.36 10.69 -15.30
C ALA A 301 6.74 11.35 -14.05
N ALA A 302 6.29 12.60 -14.14
CA ALA A 302 5.64 13.30 -13.03
C ALA A 302 4.35 12.59 -12.59
N VAL A 303 3.48 12.26 -13.55
CA VAL A 303 2.22 11.55 -13.26
C VAL A 303 2.47 10.17 -12.67
N GLN A 304 3.44 9.43 -13.22
CA GLN A 304 3.83 8.12 -12.71
C GLN A 304 4.27 8.21 -11.24
N ARG A 305 5.06 9.23 -10.86
CA ARG A 305 5.51 9.41 -9.47
C ARG A 305 4.36 9.66 -8.49
N PHE A 306 3.36 10.46 -8.86
CA PHE A 306 2.21 10.67 -7.98
C PHE A 306 1.47 9.37 -7.65
N LEU A 307 1.30 8.50 -8.65
CA LEU A 307 0.60 7.23 -8.51
C LEU A 307 1.45 6.19 -7.77
N GLU A 308 2.76 6.11 -8.04
CA GLU A 308 3.71 5.23 -7.33
C GLU A 308 3.74 5.52 -5.82
N HIS A 309 3.71 6.80 -5.46
CA HIS A 309 3.74 7.23 -4.06
C HIS A 309 2.33 7.34 -3.44
N ASN A 310 1.26 6.96 -4.15
CA ASN A 310 -0.13 7.01 -3.69
C ASN A 310 -0.55 8.40 -3.20
N VAL A 311 -0.08 9.45 -3.88
CA VAL A 311 -0.42 10.85 -3.57
C VAL A 311 -1.74 11.24 -4.23
N CYS A 312 -2.08 10.62 -5.36
CA CYS A 312 -3.35 10.74 -6.03
C CYS A 312 -3.89 9.36 -6.46
N PHE A 313 -5.14 9.34 -6.87
CA PHE A 313 -5.74 8.21 -7.58
C PHE A 313 -6.44 8.70 -8.85
N ARG A 314 -6.71 7.75 -9.74
CA ARG A 314 -7.43 7.99 -10.99
C ARG A 314 -8.91 7.73 -10.79
N GLU A 315 -9.75 8.57 -11.39
CA GLU A 315 -11.20 8.40 -11.42
C GLU A 315 -11.72 8.89 -12.78
N THR A 316 -12.64 8.15 -13.38
CA THR A 316 -13.26 8.52 -14.65
C THR A 316 -14.72 8.87 -14.47
N PHE A 317 -15.09 10.09 -14.89
CA PHE A 317 -16.46 10.57 -14.92
C PHE A 317 -16.91 10.68 -16.38
N ASP A 318 -17.85 9.82 -16.79
CA ASP A 318 -18.30 9.68 -18.17
C ASP A 318 -17.14 9.37 -19.15
N SER A 319 -16.54 10.40 -19.74
CA SER A 319 -15.39 10.31 -20.65
C SER A 319 -14.10 10.92 -20.10
N ASP A 320 -14.19 11.66 -18.99
CA ASP A 320 -13.12 12.52 -18.51
C ASP A 320 -12.42 11.83 -17.34
N THR A 321 -11.17 11.43 -17.57
CA THR A 321 -10.34 10.83 -16.52
C THR A 321 -9.55 11.91 -15.81
N VAL A 322 -9.69 11.98 -14.49
CA VAL A 322 -9.01 12.95 -13.63
C VAL A 322 -8.09 12.26 -12.63
N LEU A 323 -7.01 12.94 -12.26
CA LEU A 323 -6.18 12.62 -11.11
C LEU A 323 -6.67 13.41 -9.91
N ILE A 324 -7.15 12.73 -8.88
CA ILE A 324 -7.66 13.34 -7.65
C ILE A 324 -6.61 13.25 -6.55
N PHE A 325 -6.22 14.40 -5.99
CA PHE A 325 -5.27 14.54 -4.89
C PHE A 325 -6.05 14.73 -3.57
N PRO A 326 -6.23 13.69 -2.74
CA PRO A 326 -7.12 13.76 -1.58
C PRO A 326 -6.75 14.86 -0.59
N GLY A 327 -5.45 15.07 -0.39
CA GLY A 327 -4.93 16.13 0.49
C GLY A 327 -5.18 17.56 0.00
N LEU A 328 -5.65 17.75 -1.23
CA LEU A 328 -5.93 19.07 -1.82
C LEU A 328 -7.44 19.36 -1.96
N ILE A 329 -8.32 18.44 -1.54
CA ILE A 329 -9.76 18.68 -1.55
C ILE A 329 -10.09 19.76 -0.53
N LYS A 330 -10.71 20.87 -0.96
CA LYS A 330 -11.13 21.99 -0.09
C LYS A 330 -12.61 21.98 0.22
N GLN A 331 -13.41 21.23 -0.56
CA GLN A 331 -14.84 21.08 -0.30
C GLN A 331 -15.09 20.41 1.06
N ARG A 332 -15.90 21.06 1.89
CA ARG A 332 -16.35 20.50 3.17
C ARG A 332 -17.58 19.63 2.96
N ARG A 333 -17.77 18.67 3.87
CA ARG A 333 -18.99 17.88 3.93
C ARG A 333 -20.21 18.81 4.07
N PRO A 334 -21.25 18.66 3.22
CA PRO A 334 -22.50 19.42 3.35
C PRO A 334 -23.17 19.18 4.72
N LEU A 335 -23.79 20.22 5.28
CA LEU A 335 -24.49 20.12 6.58
C LEU A 335 -25.73 19.20 6.52
N ASP A 336 -26.37 19.11 5.36
CA ASP A 336 -27.58 18.31 5.16
C ASP A 336 -27.26 16.82 4.90
N ASP A 337 -25.98 16.48 4.74
CA ASP A 337 -25.50 15.11 4.53
C ASP A 337 -25.07 14.49 5.87
N ASP A 338 -25.99 14.50 6.85
CA ASP A 338 -25.81 13.89 8.16
C ASP A 338 -26.45 12.49 8.17
N PHE A 339 -25.66 11.46 7.84
CA PHE A 339 -25.99 10.12 8.30
C PHE A 339 -25.46 9.92 9.73
N PRO A 340 -26.21 9.22 10.60
CA PRO A 340 -25.77 8.94 11.97
C PRO A 340 -24.51 8.08 11.94
N ALA A 341 -23.40 8.66 12.38
CA ALA A 341 -22.10 8.02 12.49
C ALA A 341 -21.56 8.15 13.91
N THR A 342 -20.94 7.10 14.41
CA THR A 342 -20.25 7.10 15.69
C THR A 342 -18.76 7.11 15.43
N ASP A 343 -18.05 8.10 15.98
CA ASP A 343 -16.58 8.06 16.06
C ASP A 343 -16.14 6.76 16.75
N ASP A 344 -14.95 6.25 16.47
CA ASP A 344 -14.42 5.08 17.14
C ASP A 344 -13.00 5.38 17.63
N VAL A 345 -12.04 4.49 17.38
CA VAL A 345 -10.63 4.64 17.70
C VAL A 345 -10.06 5.89 17.02
N SER A 346 -9.21 6.62 17.75
CA SER A 346 -8.35 7.66 17.18
C SER A 346 -6.87 7.30 17.26
N TYR A 347 -6.09 7.84 16.32
CA TYR A 347 -4.66 7.61 16.18
C TYR A 347 -3.98 8.95 16.12
N VAL A 348 -3.09 9.22 17.08
CA VAL A 348 -2.16 10.35 16.98
C VAL A 348 -0.92 9.83 16.29
N VAL A 349 -0.55 10.45 15.17
CA VAL A 349 0.56 10.03 14.32
C VAL A 349 1.59 11.16 14.20
N ARG A 350 2.88 10.81 14.34
CA ARG A 350 4.01 11.74 14.27
C ARG A 350 5.08 11.24 13.30
N GLY A 351 5.87 12.16 12.76
CA GLY A 351 6.97 11.88 11.85
C GLY A 351 6.62 12.19 10.40
N ARG A 352 6.89 11.26 9.47
CA ARG A 352 6.65 11.42 8.02
C ARG A 352 5.16 11.34 7.63
N ILE A 353 4.40 12.40 7.95
CA ILE A 353 2.93 12.44 7.85
C ILE A 353 2.38 13.10 6.57
N GLU A 354 3.19 13.81 5.78
CA GLU A 354 2.74 14.67 4.67
C GLU A 354 1.81 13.97 3.67
N ASN A 355 2.21 12.78 3.18
CA ASN A 355 1.41 12.01 2.23
C ASN A 355 0.58 10.91 2.92
N LEU A 356 0.57 10.85 4.25
CA LEU A 356 -0.04 9.75 4.99
C LEU A 356 -1.55 9.69 4.77
N TYR A 357 -2.24 10.84 4.83
CA TYR A 357 -3.67 10.92 4.57
C TYR A 357 -4.02 10.47 3.15
N SER A 358 -3.40 11.09 2.12
CA SER A 358 -3.63 10.74 0.72
C SER A 358 -3.39 9.26 0.45
N MET A 359 -2.29 8.72 0.98
CA MET A 359 -1.94 7.30 0.82
C MET A 359 -2.96 6.37 1.46
N LEU A 360 -3.46 6.68 2.66
CA LEU A 360 -4.54 5.90 3.29
C LEU A 360 -5.81 5.96 2.44
N VAL A 361 -6.18 7.15 1.94
CA VAL A 361 -7.36 7.30 1.08
C VAL A 361 -7.27 6.44 -0.18
N VAL A 362 -6.10 6.46 -0.82
CA VAL A 362 -5.80 5.73 -2.05
C VAL A 362 -5.80 4.22 -1.79
N LEU A 363 -5.01 3.73 -0.83
CA LEU A 363 -4.87 2.30 -0.59
C LEU A 363 -6.15 1.65 -0.09
N LEU A 364 -6.89 2.29 0.84
CA LEU A 364 -8.18 1.77 1.29
C LEU A 364 -9.18 1.72 0.12
N GLY A 365 -9.17 2.72 -0.77
CA GLY A 365 -10.02 2.72 -1.96
C GLY A 365 -9.64 1.68 -3.02
N TYR A 366 -8.45 1.10 -2.95
CA TYR A 366 -8.02 0.00 -3.82
C TYR A 366 -8.31 -1.39 -3.23
N THR A 367 -8.92 -1.45 -2.05
CA THR A 367 -9.27 -2.72 -1.40
C THR A 367 -10.64 -3.21 -1.89
N PRO A 368 -10.80 -4.51 -2.24
CA PRO A 368 -12.08 -5.05 -2.71
C PRO A 368 -13.22 -4.96 -1.69
N SER A 369 -12.89 -5.00 -0.39
CA SER A 369 -13.89 -5.08 0.68
C SER A 369 -14.56 -3.75 0.99
N PHE A 370 -13.98 -2.62 0.59
CA PHE A 370 -14.46 -1.28 0.93
C PHE A 370 -14.52 -0.40 -0.31
N ALA A 371 -15.71 -0.27 -0.88
CA ALA A 371 -15.94 0.58 -2.04
C ALA A 371 -15.89 2.06 -1.63
N ARG A 372 -15.07 2.85 -2.28
CA ARG A 372 -15.04 4.31 -2.07
C ARG A 372 -16.37 4.93 -2.49
N ILE A 373 -16.92 5.81 -1.66
CA ILE A 373 -18.19 6.51 -1.96
C ILE A 373 -18.06 8.04 -1.97
N ASN A 374 -17.51 8.65 -0.92
CA ASN A 374 -17.45 10.11 -0.77
C ASN A 374 -16.09 10.55 -0.23
N GLN A 375 -15.68 11.75 -0.64
CA GLN A 375 -14.47 12.41 -0.16
C GLN A 375 -14.70 13.91 0.02
N TRP A 376 -14.18 14.44 1.10
CA TRP A 376 -14.17 15.87 1.41
C TRP A 376 -12.82 16.25 2.00
N GLN A 377 -12.66 17.54 2.27
CA GLN A 377 -11.54 18.07 3.01
C GLN A 377 -11.32 17.26 4.30
N ASN A 378 -10.17 16.59 4.37
CA ASN A 378 -9.73 15.78 5.51
C ASN A 378 -10.70 14.65 5.92
N GLN A 379 -11.57 14.17 5.03
CA GLN A 379 -12.48 13.08 5.31
C GLN A 379 -12.69 12.17 4.10
N ALA A 380 -12.63 10.85 4.31
CA ALA A 380 -12.94 9.84 3.30
C ALA A 380 -13.94 8.80 3.82
N GLN A 381 -14.81 8.33 2.92
CA GLN A 381 -15.86 7.35 3.20
C GLN A 381 -15.82 6.18 2.24
N TYR A 382 -16.17 5.03 2.79
CA TYR A 382 -16.25 3.76 2.12
C TYR A 382 -17.51 3.00 2.54
N GLU A 383 -17.94 2.10 1.69
CA GLU A 383 -19.10 1.24 1.90
C GLU A 383 -18.68 -0.23 1.75
N MET A 384 -19.04 -1.06 2.75
CA MET A 384 -18.81 -2.51 2.71
C MET A 384 -19.99 -3.25 2.05
N GLY A 385 -21.19 -2.77 2.34
CA GLY A 385 -22.48 -3.24 1.84
C GLY A 385 -23.49 -2.10 1.96
N GLN A 386 -24.69 -2.29 1.43
CA GLN A 386 -25.68 -1.20 1.35
C GLN A 386 -25.91 -0.53 2.72
N ALA A 387 -25.57 0.76 2.82
CA ALA A 387 -25.62 1.59 4.02
C ALA A 387 -24.70 1.16 5.19
N GLU A 388 -23.81 0.18 4.99
CA GLU A 388 -22.72 -0.19 5.89
C GLU A 388 -21.51 0.73 5.64
N ILE A 389 -21.65 1.99 6.07
CA ILE A 389 -20.65 3.04 5.85
C ILE A 389 -19.57 2.99 6.93
N CYS A 390 -18.32 3.11 6.51
CA CYS A 390 -17.14 3.32 7.34
C CYS A 390 -16.29 4.44 6.76
N GLY A 391 -15.42 5.03 7.57
CA GLY A 391 -14.53 6.07 7.07
C GLY A 391 -13.57 6.55 8.13
N PHE A 392 -12.75 7.51 7.73
CA PHE A 392 -11.85 8.19 8.64
C PHE A 392 -11.75 9.67 8.31
N ARG A 393 -11.38 10.45 9.31
CA ARG A 393 -11.14 11.89 9.18
C ARG A 393 -9.81 12.26 9.81
N MET A 394 -9.16 13.25 9.22
CA MET A 394 -7.92 13.83 9.71
C MET A 394 -8.20 15.15 10.43
N VAL A 395 -7.60 15.31 11.60
CA VAL A 395 -7.57 16.56 12.36
C VAL A 395 -6.11 16.91 12.57
N GLU A 396 -5.72 18.11 12.15
CA GLU A 396 -4.37 18.62 12.39
C GLU A 396 -4.34 19.27 13.78
N ASP A 397 -3.55 18.70 14.70
CA ASP A 397 -3.37 19.24 16.06
C ASP A 397 -2.22 20.27 16.09
N ARG A 398 -1.11 19.99 15.39
CA ARG A 398 0.11 20.83 15.31
C ARG A 398 1.05 20.38 14.18
N GLU A 399 2.07 21.19 13.87
CA GLU A 399 3.03 20.83 12.81
C GLU A 399 3.77 19.51 13.14
N GLY A 400 3.82 18.59 12.16
CA GLY A 400 4.46 17.27 12.33
C GLY A 400 3.63 16.23 13.07
N GLU A 401 2.40 16.55 13.48
CA GLU A 401 1.46 15.64 14.14
C GLU A 401 0.06 15.74 13.53
N ILE A 402 -0.50 14.60 13.15
CA ILE A 402 -1.91 14.50 12.74
C ILE A 402 -2.65 13.55 13.67
N GLU A 403 -3.95 13.76 13.78
CA GLU A 403 -4.86 12.81 14.38
C GLU A 403 -5.79 12.24 13.33
N LEU A 404 -5.92 10.91 13.29
CA LEU A 404 -6.82 10.19 12.41
C LEU A 404 -7.91 9.54 13.25
N ILE A 405 -9.17 9.76 12.90
CA ILE A 405 -10.32 9.27 13.68
C ILE A 405 -11.15 8.37 12.76
N LEU A 406 -11.33 7.11 13.14
CA LEU A 406 -12.25 6.22 12.45
C LEU A 406 -13.68 6.53 12.88
N TYR A 407 -14.63 6.31 11.97
CA TYR A 407 -16.06 6.41 12.28
C TYR A 407 -16.84 5.39 11.46
N TYR A 408 -17.99 5.00 11.99
CA TYR A 408 -18.85 3.99 11.42
C TYR A 408 -20.31 4.42 11.49
N SER A 409 -21.08 4.07 10.47
CA SER A 409 -22.53 4.12 10.54
C SER A 409 -23.07 3.20 11.65
N GLU A 410 -24.27 3.48 12.13
CA GLU A 410 -24.98 2.60 13.08
C GLU A 410 -25.24 1.20 12.49
N GLN A 411 -25.38 1.09 11.16
CA GLN A 411 -25.64 -0.16 10.45
C GLN A 411 -24.38 -1.03 10.28
N MET A 412 -23.19 -0.46 10.45
CA MET A 412 -21.93 -1.18 10.26
C MET A 412 -21.77 -2.33 11.26
N PRO A 413 -21.70 -3.60 10.81
CA PRO A 413 -21.56 -4.75 11.69
C PRO A 413 -20.21 -4.74 12.41
N ARG A 414 -20.17 -5.31 13.63
CA ARG A 414 -18.95 -5.38 14.44
C ARG A 414 -17.75 -5.94 13.68
N ARG A 415 -17.97 -7.02 12.92
CA ARG A 415 -16.93 -7.64 12.08
C ARG A 415 -16.37 -6.66 11.05
N GLY A 416 -17.24 -5.90 10.38
CA GLY A 416 -16.82 -4.89 9.41
C GLY A 416 -16.00 -3.77 10.06
N ARG A 417 -16.34 -3.36 11.29
CA ARG A 417 -15.52 -2.39 12.06
C ARG A 417 -14.13 -2.95 12.38
N GLU A 418 -14.06 -4.21 12.82
CA GLU A 418 -12.80 -4.90 13.11
C GLU A 418 -11.94 -5.06 11.83
N GLU A 419 -12.55 -5.41 10.70
CA GLU A 419 -11.89 -5.55 9.39
C GLU A 419 -11.35 -4.20 8.87
N PHE A 420 -12.17 -3.14 8.89
CA PHE A 420 -11.74 -1.80 8.46
C PHE A 420 -10.63 -1.23 9.35
N GLN A 421 -10.77 -1.35 10.68
CA GLN A 421 -9.73 -0.92 11.61
C GLN A 421 -8.43 -1.68 11.39
N ALA A 422 -8.47 -3.01 11.24
CA ALA A 422 -7.27 -3.82 11.02
C ALA A 422 -6.56 -3.43 9.72
N LEU A 423 -7.31 -3.17 8.64
CA LEU A 423 -6.78 -2.73 7.36
C LEU A 423 -6.17 -1.32 7.42
N PHE A 424 -6.86 -0.40 8.09
CA PHE A 424 -6.37 0.94 8.36
C PHE A 424 -5.05 0.91 9.13
N GLU A 425 -5.01 0.16 10.24
CA GLU A 425 -3.80 -0.02 11.05
C GLU A 425 -2.68 -0.68 10.24
N ARG A 426 -3.00 -1.67 9.41
CA ARG A 426 -2.00 -2.34 8.56
C ARG A 426 -1.29 -1.34 7.66
N PHE A 427 -2.02 -0.50 6.93
CA PHE A 427 -1.41 0.52 6.07
C PHE A 427 -0.67 1.60 6.87
N LEU A 428 -1.19 1.97 8.04
CA LEU A 428 -0.57 2.96 8.91
C LEU A 428 0.77 2.48 9.49
N TYR A 429 0.85 1.27 10.04
CA TYR A 429 2.04 0.74 10.72
C TYR A 429 3.17 0.31 9.76
N LEU A 430 2.85 0.07 8.49
CA LEU A 430 3.85 -0.16 7.43
C LEU A 430 4.69 1.08 7.13
N ARG A 431 4.25 2.27 7.55
CA ARG A 431 4.94 3.54 7.30
C ARG A 431 5.93 3.88 8.39
N ASP A 432 6.87 4.74 8.04
CA ASP A 432 7.92 5.21 8.93
C ASP A 432 7.43 6.35 9.86
N VAL A 433 6.42 6.04 10.68
CA VAL A 433 5.75 6.98 11.59
C VAL A 433 5.59 6.39 12.99
N GLU A 434 5.53 7.26 14.00
CA GLU A 434 5.13 6.91 15.37
C GLU A 434 3.61 7.01 15.49
N VAL A 435 2.97 5.99 16.05
CA VAL A 435 1.50 5.92 16.14
C VAL A 435 1.09 5.58 17.56
N THR A 436 0.21 6.42 18.13
CA THR A 436 -0.41 6.21 19.42
C THR A 436 -1.91 6.02 19.24
N ARG A 437 -2.43 4.85 19.64
CA ARG A 437 -3.83 4.46 19.51
C ARG A 437 -4.63 4.82 20.76
N TYR A 438 -5.73 5.54 20.60
CA TYR A 438 -6.67 5.92 21.65
C TYR A 438 -8.04 5.29 21.39
N PRO A 439 -8.39 4.20 22.10
CA PRO A 439 -9.73 3.60 21.97
C PRO A 439 -10.80 4.51 22.60
N PRO A 440 -12.09 4.37 22.21
CA PRO A 440 -13.19 5.03 22.88
C PRO A 440 -13.22 4.67 24.37
N VAL A 441 -13.36 5.67 25.23
CA VAL A 441 -13.51 5.49 26.67
C VAL A 441 -14.95 5.74 27.06
N ILE A 442 -15.61 4.73 27.61
CA ILE A 442 -17.00 4.77 28.04
C ILE A 442 -17.02 4.64 29.57
N CYS A 443 -17.75 5.53 30.24
CA CYS A 443 -17.88 5.48 31.69
C CYS A 443 -18.84 4.35 32.13
N PRO A 444 -18.90 4.01 33.43
CA PRO A 444 -19.83 2.99 33.94
C PRO A 444 -21.31 3.28 33.66
N GLU A 445 -21.67 4.55 33.46
CA GLU A 445 -23.03 5.01 33.12
C GLU A 445 -23.24 5.13 31.60
N GLU A 446 -22.43 4.44 30.79
CA GLU A 446 -22.49 4.39 29.32
C GLU A 446 -22.27 5.73 28.59
N HIS A 447 -21.89 6.80 29.30
CA HIS A 447 -21.48 8.05 28.66
C HIS A 447 -20.08 7.91 28.07
N ARG A 448 -19.94 8.29 26.80
CA ARG A 448 -18.63 8.39 26.14
C ARG A 448 -17.88 9.62 26.62
N LEU A 449 -16.62 9.45 27.00
CA LEU A 449 -15.73 10.56 27.34
C LEU A 449 -15.30 11.30 26.07
N GLU A 450 -15.21 12.63 26.18
CA GLU A 450 -14.67 13.45 25.09
C GLU A 450 -13.24 13.04 24.74
N ARG A 451 -13.00 12.80 23.45
CA ARG A 451 -11.71 12.39 22.90
C ARG A 451 -10.57 13.33 23.31
N ALA A 452 -10.78 14.64 23.21
CA ALA A 452 -9.79 15.64 23.59
C ALA A 452 -9.39 15.51 25.08
N THR A 453 -10.35 15.19 25.95
CA THR A 453 -10.09 14.95 27.37
C THR A 453 -9.25 13.69 27.59
N VAL A 454 -9.57 12.60 26.90
CA VAL A 454 -8.80 11.34 26.95
C VAL A 454 -7.36 11.58 26.49
N VAL A 455 -7.17 12.13 25.28
CA VAL A 455 -5.84 12.38 24.71
C VAL A 455 -5.00 13.28 25.62
N SER A 456 -5.59 14.38 26.12
CA SER A 456 -4.91 15.31 27.03
C SER A 456 -4.45 14.64 28.33
N ARG A 457 -5.35 13.92 29.01
CA ARG A 457 -5.03 13.25 30.28
C ARG A 457 -3.93 12.20 30.15
N VAL A 458 -3.96 11.43 29.06
CA VAL A 458 -2.90 10.44 28.82
C VAL A 458 -1.56 11.13 28.51
N ARG A 459 -1.55 12.22 27.73
CA ARG A 459 -0.33 13.03 27.50
C ARG A 459 0.25 13.60 28.80
N GLU A 460 -0.59 13.93 29.78
CA GLU A 460 -0.19 14.35 31.13
C GLU A 460 0.30 13.20 32.04
N GLY A 461 0.33 11.96 31.55
CA GLY A 461 0.68 10.77 32.32
C GLY A 461 -0.35 10.40 33.38
N LYS A 462 -1.61 10.85 33.22
CA LYS A 462 -2.72 10.47 34.11
C LYS A 462 -3.30 9.12 33.68
N THR A 463 -3.67 8.31 34.65
CA THR A 463 -4.29 7.00 34.45
C THR A 463 -5.83 7.03 34.54
N PHE A 464 -6.43 8.21 34.72
CA PHE A 464 -7.88 8.36 34.84
C PHE A 464 -8.36 9.73 34.36
N ALA A 465 -9.63 9.79 33.99
CA ALA A 465 -10.38 11.00 33.68
C ALA A 465 -11.73 11.01 34.43
N PHE A 466 -12.41 12.15 34.45
CA PHE A 466 -13.78 12.25 34.96
C PHE A 466 -14.73 12.42 33.80
N CYS A 467 -15.86 11.71 33.82
CA CYS A 467 -16.93 11.90 32.85
C CYS A 467 -17.55 13.29 33.03
N ALA A 468 -17.66 14.06 31.95
CA ALA A 468 -18.26 15.40 31.98
C ALA A 468 -19.77 15.36 32.29
N GLU A 469 -20.45 14.28 31.90
CA GLU A 469 -21.91 14.12 32.06
C GLU A 469 -22.30 13.68 33.49
N CYS A 470 -21.68 12.62 34.01
CA CYS A 470 -22.06 12.02 35.30
C CYS A 470 -21.04 12.23 36.43
N GLY A 471 -19.87 12.82 36.14
CA GLY A 471 -18.81 13.03 37.14
C GLY A 471 -18.08 11.75 37.58
N ALA A 472 -18.44 10.58 37.03
CA ALA A 472 -17.79 9.31 37.37
C ALA A 472 -16.29 9.34 37.04
N LYS A 473 -15.47 8.80 37.94
CA LYS A 473 -14.05 8.55 37.67
C LYS A 473 -13.94 7.34 36.76
N VAL A 474 -13.27 7.51 35.62
CA VAL A 474 -13.07 6.46 34.62
C VAL A 474 -11.58 6.24 34.46
N ASP A 475 -11.15 4.99 34.62
CA ASP A 475 -9.76 4.62 34.38
C ASP A 475 -9.48 4.64 32.88
N LEU A 476 -8.33 5.21 32.51
CA LEU A 476 -7.89 5.30 31.13
C LEU A 476 -7.14 4.01 30.75
N PRO A 477 -7.38 3.48 29.54
CA PRO A 477 -6.73 2.25 29.10
C PRO A 477 -5.22 2.46 28.94
N GLU A 478 -4.45 1.39 29.16
CA GLU A 478 -3.04 1.36 28.78
C GLU A 478 -2.93 1.45 27.24
N LEU A 479 -2.06 2.34 26.77
CA LEU A 479 -1.83 2.56 25.34
C LEU A 479 -0.88 1.49 24.80
N ASP A 480 -1.38 0.27 24.60
CA ASP A 480 -0.58 -0.79 23.97
C ASP A 480 -0.46 -0.59 22.46
N LYS A 481 0.68 -1.03 21.91
CA LYS A 481 0.83 -1.23 20.46
C LYS A 481 -0.13 -2.35 20.04
N PRO A 482 -0.91 -2.19 18.96
CA PRO A 482 -1.90 -3.19 18.59
C PRO A 482 -1.24 -4.54 18.31
N GLY A 483 -1.80 -5.60 18.91
CA GLY A 483 -1.57 -6.97 18.48
C GLY A 483 -2.59 -7.34 17.41
N ILE A 484 -2.15 -7.60 16.19
CA ILE A 484 -3.02 -8.12 15.14
C ILE A 484 -3.39 -9.57 15.51
N GLY A 485 -4.69 -9.86 15.64
CA GLY A 485 -5.17 -11.22 15.92
C GLY A 485 -4.80 -12.21 14.81
N ILE A 486 -4.34 -13.41 15.18
CA ILE A 486 -3.75 -14.42 14.28
C ILE A 486 -4.72 -14.85 13.15
N GLU A 487 -6.04 -14.79 13.38
CA GLU A 487 -7.06 -15.22 12.40
C GLU A 487 -7.31 -14.20 11.26
N ALA A 488 -7.00 -12.91 11.46
CA ALA A 488 -7.20 -11.86 10.45
C ALA A 488 -6.03 -11.72 9.46
N ILE A 489 -4.88 -12.35 9.72
CA ILE A 489 -3.64 -12.13 8.98
C ILE A 489 -3.78 -12.49 7.49
N GLY A 490 -4.44 -13.61 7.16
CA GLY A 490 -4.55 -14.08 5.78
C GLY A 490 -5.41 -13.17 4.89
N TRP A 491 -6.60 -12.79 5.36
CA TRP A 491 -7.47 -11.84 4.65
C TRP A 491 -6.81 -10.46 4.56
N LEU A 492 -6.24 -9.97 5.66
CA LEU A 492 -5.57 -8.67 5.72
C LEU A 492 -4.38 -8.59 4.75
N GLN A 493 -3.56 -9.64 4.69
CA GLN A 493 -2.46 -9.74 3.73
C GLN A 493 -2.95 -9.77 2.28
N ARG A 494 -4.08 -10.44 2.01
CA ARG A 494 -4.70 -10.45 0.68
C ARG A 494 -5.17 -9.04 0.29
N GLU A 495 -5.94 -8.36 1.13
CA GLU A 495 -6.44 -6.99 0.86
C GLU A 495 -5.27 -6.02 0.63
N GLU A 496 -4.24 -6.07 1.48
CA GLU A 496 -3.03 -5.26 1.33
C GLU A 496 -2.34 -5.53 -0.01
N SER A 497 -2.19 -6.81 -0.36
CA SER A 497 -1.51 -7.21 -1.59
C SER A 497 -2.27 -6.76 -2.83
N VAL A 498 -3.61 -6.92 -2.85
CA VAL A 498 -4.47 -6.46 -3.95
C VAL A 498 -4.39 -4.94 -4.11
N ALA A 499 -4.42 -4.20 -3.00
CA ALA A 499 -4.29 -2.74 -3.03
C ALA A 499 -2.94 -2.30 -3.62
N ARG A 500 -1.83 -2.92 -3.18
CA ARG A 500 -0.49 -2.65 -3.74
C ARG A 500 -0.42 -2.97 -5.24
N LEU A 501 -1.00 -4.09 -5.66
CA LEU A 501 -1.01 -4.49 -7.07
C LEU A 501 -1.83 -3.51 -7.93
N ARG A 502 -2.94 -2.96 -7.40
CA ARG A 502 -3.67 -1.86 -8.05
C ARG A 502 -2.81 -0.60 -8.13
N SER A 503 -2.11 -0.20 -7.07
CA SER A 503 -1.19 0.96 -7.15
C SER A 503 -0.13 0.78 -8.24
N THR A 504 0.50 -0.39 -8.33
CA THR A 504 1.48 -0.69 -9.40
C THR A 504 0.84 -0.64 -10.80
N TYR A 505 -0.37 -1.21 -10.95
CA TYR A 505 -1.12 -1.15 -12.20
C TYR A 505 -1.38 0.31 -12.63
N GLU A 506 -1.83 1.16 -11.71
CA GLU A 506 -2.18 2.56 -12.00
C GLU A 506 -0.97 3.37 -12.45
N ALA A 507 0.18 3.15 -11.82
CA ALA A 507 1.45 3.74 -12.22
C ALA A 507 1.89 3.24 -13.61
N HIS A 508 1.77 1.94 -13.90
CA HIS A 508 2.12 1.37 -15.20
C HIS A 508 1.19 1.81 -16.33
N LEU A 509 -0.08 2.09 -16.02
CA LEU A 509 -1.08 2.55 -16.97
C LEU A 509 -0.72 3.91 -17.59
N VAL A 510 0.01 4.77 -16.86
CA VAL A 510 0.53 6.05 -17.38
C VAL A 510 1.36 5.83 -18.64
N ARG A 511 2.22 4.80 -18.66
CA ARG A 511 3.06 4.49 -19.82
C ARG A 511 2.24 4.01 -21.02
N VAL A 512 1.14 3.29 -20.78
CA VAL A 512 0.21 2.90 -21.86
C VAL A 512 -0.46 4.14 -22.43
N LYS A 513 -0.98 5.03 -21.56
CA LYS A 513 -1.64 6.28 -21.97
C LYS A 513 -0.69 7.23 -22.74
N GLY A 514 0.54 7.40 -22.26
CA GLY A 514 1.57 8.18 -22.94
C GLY A 514 2.00 7.56 -24.29
N TYR A 515 2.01 6.23 -24.40
CA TYR A 515 2.40 5.54 -25.65
C TYR A 515 1.33 5.65 -26.73
N ARG A 516 0.05 5.64 -26.33
CA ARG A 516 -1.10 5.81 -27.23
C ARG A 516 -1.46 7.28 -27.48
N ARG A 517 -0.60 8.23 -27.11
CA ARG A 517 -0.82 9.66 -27.37
C ARG A 517 -1.10 9.88 -28.87
N GLY A 518 -2.20 10.59 -29.17
CA GLY A 518 -2.67 10.82 -30.54
C GLY A 518 -3.37 9.64 -31.22
N TRP A 519 -3.50 8.47 -30.59
CA TRP A 519 -4.25 7.34 -31.14
C TRP A 519 -5.74 7.49 -30.84
N ALA A 520 -6.59 6.99 -31.75
CA ALA A 520 -8.02 6.87 -31.47
C ALA A 520 -8.25 5.86 -30.34
N ALA A 521 -9.06 6.23 -29.36
CA ALA A 521 -9.42 5.34 -28.27
C ALA A 521 -10.18 4.10 -28.82
N PRO A 522 -9.78 2.87 -28.46
CA PRO A 522 -10.51 1.68 -28.84
C PRO A 522 -11.90 1.72 -28.21
N ARG A 523 -12.89 1.27 -28.96
CA ARG A 523 -14.27 1.16 -28.50
C ARG A 523 -14.57 -0.30 -28.19
N CYS A 524 -15.25 -0.55 -27.08
CA CYS A 524 -15.49 -1.88 -26.57
C CYS A 524 -16.93 -2.05 -26.07
N TYR A 525 -17.61 -3.09 -26.52
CA TYR A 525 -18.88 -3.56 -25.98
C TYR A 525 -18.64 -4.78 -25.08
N LEU A 526 -19.15 -4.75 -23.85
CA LEU A 526 -19.04 -5.86 -22.90
C LEU A 526 -20.35 -6.65 -22.84
N SER A 527 -20.37 -7.83 -23.45
CA SER A 527 -21.51 -8.75 -23.40
C SER A 527 -21.43 -9.64 -22.17
N HIS A 528 -22.47 -9.62 -21.34
CA HIS A 528 -22.53 -10.36 -20.08
C HIS A 528 -23.96 -10.85 -19.77
N ALA A 529 -24.08 -11.92 -18.99
CA ALA A 529 -25.36 -12.36 -18.46
C ALA A 529 -25.85 -11.40 -17.34
N PRO A 530 -27.15 -11.34 -17.05
CA PRO A 530 -27.70 -10.48 -15.98
C PRO A 530 -27.06 -10.72 -14.60
N GLU A 531 -26.72 -11.96 -14.30
CA GLU A 531 -26.07 -12.37 -13.04
C GLU A 531 -24.65 -11.81 -12.88
N GLN A 532 -24.01 -11.41 -13.99
CA GLN A 532 -22.63 -10.93 -14.03
C GLN A 532 -22.52 -9.39 -14.01
N THR A 533 -23.62 -8.68 -13.73
CA THR A 533 -23.66 -7.21 -13.83
C THR A 533 -22.59 -6.54 -12.95
N ARG A 534 -22.34 -7.04 -11.73
CA ARG A 534 -21.32 -6.47 -10.84
C ARG A 534 -19.90 -6.59 -11.41
N ASP A 535 -19.53 -7.76 -11.94
CA ASP A 535 -18.23 -7.97 -12.57
C ASP A 535 -18.08 -7.14 -13.85
N ALA A 536 -19.17 -7.05 -14.62
CA ALA A 536 -19.21 -6.25 -15.83
C ALA A 536 -18.96 -4.76 -15.56
N GLU A 537 -19.64 -4.18 -14.58
CA GLU A 537 -19.45 -2.77 -14.22
C GLU A 537 -18.04 -2.49 -13.69
N ARG A 538 -17.47 -3.40 -12.88
CA ARG A 538 -16.07 -3.31 -12.45
C ARG A 538 -15.10 -3.27 -13.64
N ILE A 539 -15.26 -4.19 -14.60
CA ILE A 539 -14.40 -4.25 -15.78
C ILE A 539 -14.62 -3.02 -16.67
N LYS A 540 -15.86 -2.58 -16.89
CA LYS A 540 -16.16 -1.36 -17.66
C LYS A 540 -15.44 -0.15 -17.07
N HIS A 541 -15.58 0.08 -15.76
CA HIS A 541 -14.93 1.19 -15.07
C HIS A 541 -13.40 1.13 -15.21
N ASP A 542 -12.79 -0.03 -14.98
CA ASP A 542 -11.34 -0.22 -15.14
C ASP A 542 -10.85 0.01 -16.57
N LEU A 543 -11.66 -0.31 -17.59
CA LEU A 543 -11.36 -0.04 -18.99
C LEU A 543 -11.54 1.45 -19.32
N GLN A 544 -12.54 2.11 -18.76
CA GLN A 544 -12.72 3.57 -18.89
C GLN A 544 -11.51 4.31 -18.30
N ASP A 545 -11.06 3.92 -17.11
CA ASP A 545 -9.83 4.43 -16.50
C ASP A 545 -8.61 4.23 -17.39
N ALA A 546 -8.57 3.14 -18.17
CA ALA A 546 -7.51 2.90 -19.15
C ALA A 546 -7.60 3.77 -20.41
N GLY A 547 -8.69 4.53 -20.59
CA GLY A 547 -8.96 5.37 -21.76
C GLY A 547 -9.63 4.61 -22.91
N ILE A 548 -10.36 3.54 -22.59
CA ILE A 548 -11.11 2.71 -23.55
C ILE A 548 -12.58 3.15 -23.51
N LEU A 549 -13.16 3.39 -24.68
CA LEU A 549 -14.54 3.85 -24.77
C LEU A 549 -15.51 2.68 -24.67
N ILE A 550 -16.38 2.71 -23.66
CA ILE A 550 -17.40 1.68 -23.46
C ILE A 550 -18.65 2.00 -24.28
N ILE A 551 -19.14 0.99 -25.00
CA ILE A 551 -20.41 1.04 -25.73
C ILE A 551 -21.47 0.37 -24.85
N GLU A 552 -22.59 1.06 -24.61
CA GLU A 552 -23.65 0.53 -23.75
C GLU A 552 -24.68 -0.33 -24.48
N THR A 553 -24.81 -0.17 -25.80
CA THR A 553 -25.86 -0.86 -26.58
C THR A 553 -25.31 -1.55 -27.81
N THR A 554 -25.84 -2.75 -28.10
CA THR A 554 -25.45 -3.57 -29.25
C THR A 554 -25.63 -2.87 -30.60
N THR A 555 -26.60 -1.95 -30.71
CA THR A 555 -26.90 -1.20 -31.94
C THR A 555 -25.83 -0.17 -32.30
N GLN A 556 -25.03 0.28 -31.32
CA GLN A 556 -23.95 1.25 -31.52
C GLN A 556 -22.60 0.58 -31.85
N VAL A 557 -22.56 -0.76 -31.88
CA VAL A 557 -21.34 -1.53 -32.13
C VAL A 557 -21.04 -1.53 -33.63
N GLY A 558 -19.98 -0.83 -34.03
CA GLY A 558 -19.46 -0.80 -35.39
C GLY A 558 -18.69 -2.07 -35.76
N ALA A 559 -18.17 -2.14 -36.99
CA ALA A 559 -17.42 -3.31 -37.47
C ALA A 559 -16.01 -3.44 -36.83
N ASP A 560 -15.40 -2.31 -36.48
CA ASP A 560 -14.04 -2.23 -35.94
C ASP A 560 -13.97 -2.23 -34.41
N ASP A 561 -15.11 -2.08 -33.74
CA ASP A 561 -15.22 -2.07 -32.27
C ASP A 561 -14.91 -3.46 -31.70
N TYR A 562 -14.36 -3.54 -30.49
CA TYR A 562 -14.17 -4.82 -29.80
C TYR A 562 -15.47 -5.30 -29.16
N VAL A 563 -15.67 -6.61 -29.16
CA VAL A 563 -16.70 -7.28 -28.36
C VAL A 563 -15.98 -8.15 -27.33
N VAL A 564 -16.17 -7.86 -26.06
CA VAL A 564 -15.64 -8.63 -24.93
C VAL A 564 -16.79 -9.43 -24.32
N VAL A 565 -16.58 -10.71 -24.08
CA VAL A 565 -17.59 -11.64 -23.56
C VAL A 565 -17.13 -12.18 -22.21
N LEU A 566 -18.00 -12.12 -21.20
CA LEU A 566 -17.77 -12.76 -19.90
C LEU A 566 -18.21 -14.23 -19.95
N ASP A 567 -17.33 -15.13 -20.41
CA ASP A 567 -17.60 -16.56 -20.64
C ASP A 567 -17.69 -17.35 -19.32
N THR A 568 -18.89 -17.41 -18.76
CA THR A 568 -19.27 -18.25 -17.60
C THR A 568 -20.29 -19.31 -17.98
N SER A 569 -20.53 -20.25 -17.06
CA SER A 569 -21.64 -21.21 -17.19
C SER A 569 -22.99 -20.51 -17.41
N ALA A 570 -23.27 -19.42 -16.68
CA ALA A 570 -24.47 -18.60 -16.84
C ALA A 570 -24.55 -17.97 -18.24
N TYR A 571 -23.47 -17.36 -18.73
CA TYR A 571 -23.42 -16.79 -20.07
C TYR A 571 -23.70 -17.86 -21.15
N GLN A 572 -23.06 -19.02 -21.04
CA GLN A 572 -23.25 -20.12 -21.99
C GLN A 572 -24.69 -20.64 -22.01
N HIS A 573 -25.38 -20.64 -20.87
CA HIS A 573 -26.79 -21.00 -20.80
C HIS A 573 -27.66 -20.01 -21.57
N VAL A 574 -27.53 -18.71 -21.30
CA VAL A 574 -28.31 -17.66 -22.00
C VAL A 574 -27.93 -17.58 -23.49
N TYR A 575 -26.68 -17.88 -23.85
CA TYR A 575 -26.25 -17.93 -25.25
C TYR A 575 -26.91 -19.07 -26.04
N ARG A 576 -27.07 -20.25 -25.43
CA ARG A 576 -27.75 -21.42 -26.06
C ARG A 576 -29.26 -21.26 -26.08
N HIS A 577 -29.82 -20.61 -25.06
CA HIS A 577 -31.24 -20.38 -24.88
C HIS A 577 -31.54 -18.88 -24.73
N PRO A 578 -31.37 -18.09 -25.81
CA PRO A 578 -31.50 -16.64 -25.74
C PRO A 578 -32.93 -16.25 -25.38
N THR A 579 -33.04 -15.38 -24.38
CA THR A 579 -34.27 -14.62 -24.13
C THR A 579 -34.38 -13.48 -25.13
N SER A 580 -35.58 -12.94 -25.34
CA SER A 580 -35.79 -11.81 -26.25
C SER A 580 -34.92 -10.58 -25.90
N ALA A 581 -34.59 -10.41 -24.61
CA ALA A 581 -33.74 -9.33 -24.13
C ALA A 581 -32.25 -9.51 -24.46
N PHE A 582 -31.79 -10.76 -24.68
CA PHE A 582 -30.38 -11.09 -24.92
C PHE A 582 -30.10 -11.57 -26.35
N GLU A 583 -31.13 -11.59 -27.20
CA GLU A 583 -31.01 -12.07 -28.58
C GLU A 583 -30.08 -11.19 -29.43
N ALA A 584 -30.06 -9.88 -29.16
CA ALA A 584 -29.18 -8.94 -29.83
C ALA A 584 -27.69 -9.23 -29.57
N ASP A 585 -27.32 -9.48 -28.31
CA ASP A 585 -25.97 -9.89 -27.89
C ASP A 585 -25.52 -11.17 -28.59
N VAL A 586 -26.37 -12.20 -28.55
CA VAL A 586 -26.05 -13.51 -29.16
C VAL A 586 -25.84 -13.36 -30.66
N ASN A 587 -26.67 -12.57 -31.34
CA ASN A 587 -26.54 -12.30 -32.77
C ASN A 587 -25.23 -11.55 -33.09
N LEU A 588 -24.89 -10.54 -32.30
CA LEU A 588 -23.64 -9.80 -32.43
C LEU A 588 -22.41 -10.72 -32.26
N VAL A 589 -22.39 -11.54 -31.20
CA VAL A 589 -21.29 -12.46 -30.92
C VAL A 589 -21.18 -13.54 -32.01
N LYS A 590 -22.29 -14.11 -32.48
CA LYS A 590 -22.30 -15.05 -33.63
C LYS A 590 -21.73 -14.41 -34.89
N ALA A 591 -22.10 -13.16 -35.18
CA ALA A 591 -21.58 -12.44 -36.34
C ALA A 591 -20.05 -12.23 -36.25
N ARG A 592 -19.53 -11.86 -35.07
CA ARG A 592 -18.08 -11.70 -34.85
C ARG A 592 -17.32 -13.03 -34.95
N LEU A 593 -17.87 -14.11 -34.41
CA LEU A 593 -17.30 -15.46 -34.53
C LEU A 593 -17.14 -15.90 -35.99
N GLY A 594 -18.10 -15.56 -36.85
CA GLY A 594 -18.07 -15.89 -38.27
C GLY A 594 -17.13 -15.02 -39.10
N ASN A 595 -17.11 -13.70 -38.85
CA ASN A 595 -16.52 -12.72 -39.78
C ASN A 595 -15.24 -12.03 -39.27
N ASN A 596 -15.03 -11.87 -37.96
CA ASN A 596 -13.91 -11.08 -37.43
C ASN A 596 -13.48 -11.53 -36.03
N LYS A 597 -12.93 -12.75 -35.93
CA LYS A 597 -12.52 -13.37 -34.66
C LYS A 597 -11.47 -12.56 -33.87
N ARG A 598 -10.69 -11.70 -34.53
CA ARG A 598 -9.65 -10.88 -33.88
C ARG A 598 -10.21 -9.77 -33.00
N ARG A 599 -11.46 -9.34 -33.24
CA ARG A 599 -12.15 -8.30 -32.46
C ARG A 599 -13.15 -8.89 -31.46
N LEU A 600 -13.06 -10.19 -31.20
CA LEU A 600 -13.86 -10.90 -30.19
C LEU A 600 -12.91 -11.45 -29.11
N ILE A 601 -13.12 -11.01 -27.88
CA ILE A 601 -12.33 -11.40 -26.72
C ILE A 601 -13.25 -12.12 -25.74
N ALA A 602 -12.83 -13.27 -25.22
CA ALA A 602 -13.55 -13.99 -24.17
C ALA A 602 -12.73 -13.96 -22.87
N LEU A 603 -13.37 -13.55 -21.78
CA LEU A 603 -12.81 -13.51 -20.43
C LEU A 603 -13.44 -14.63 -19.60
N THR A 604 -12.63 -15.48 -18.97
CA THR A 604 -13.12 -16.57 -18.12
C THR A 604 -13.15 -16.14 -16.66
N LEU A 605 -14.33 -16.16 -16.04
CA LEU A 605 -14.54 -15.84 -14.62
C LEU A 605 -14.66 -17.08 -13.71
N GLU A 606 -14.81 -18.28 -14.29
CA GLU A 606 -14.95 -19.55 -13.56
C GLU A 606 -13.92 -20.59 -14.01
N SER A 607 -13.32 -21.31 -13.04
CA SER A 607 -12.40 -22.42 -13.32
C SER A 607 -13.17 -23.61 -13.91
N LYS A 608 -12.89 -23.97 -15.17
CA LYS A 608 -13.59 -25.06 -15.86
C LYS A 608 -13.11 -26.42 -15.36
N ALA A 609 -13.86 -27.05 -14.45
CA ALA A 609 -13.72 -28.48 -14.15
C ALA A 609 -14.26 -29.31 -15.33
N GLY A 610 -13.41 -29.63 -16.31
CA GLY A 610 -13.55 -30.82 -17.17
C GLY A 610 -14.58 -30.83 -18.32
N ALA A 611 -15.35 -29.78 -18.59
CA ALA A 611 -16.24 -29.75 -19.77
C ALA A 611 -15.66 -28.91 -20.93
N PRO A 612 -15.61 -29.42 -22.18
CA PRO A 612 -15.24 -28.61 -23.34
C PRO A 612 -16.29 -27.50 -23.55
N SER A 613 -15.81 -26.27 -23.71
CA SER A 613 -16.64 -25.12 -24.05
C SER A 613 -17.48 -25.41 -25.31
N PRO A 614 -18.78 -25.05 -25.37
CA PRO A 614 -19.58 -25.14 -26.61
C PRO A 614 -19.04 -24.27 -27.74
N HIS A 615 -18.15 -23.33 -27.46
CA HIS A 615 -17.45 -22.51 -28.44
C HIS A 615 -15.98 -22.92 -28.48
N ASN A 616 -15.55 -23.49 -29.61
CA ASN A 616 -14.13 -23.74 -29.86
C ASN A 616 -13.42 -22.41 -30.12
N LEU A 617 -12.99 -21.75 -29.04
CA LEU A 617 -12.22 -20.50 -29.00
C LEU A 617 -10.70 -20.77 -28.93
N GLN A 618 -10.23 -21.91 -29.46
CA GLN A 618 -8.79 -22.17 -29.63
C GLN A 618 -8.16 -21.04 -30.47
N GLY A 619 -7.36 -20.20 -29.81
CA GLY A 619 -6.68 -19.05 -30.41
C GLY A 619 -7.07 -17.67 -29.86
N CYS A 620 -8.05 -17.57 -28.96
CA CYS A 620 -8.40 -16.34 -28.25
C CYS A 620 -7.77 -16.36 -26.84
N SER A 621 -6.84 -15.45 -26.52
CA SER A 621 -6.40 -15.19 -25.14
C SER A 621 -6.32 -13.69 -24.93
N PRO A 622 -6.92 -13.17 -23.84
CA PRO A 622 -6.16 -12.22 -23.02
C PRO A 622 -6.38 -12.27 -21.49
N GLY A 623 -7.00 -13.29 -20.89
CA GLY A 623 -6.87 -13.43 -19.42
C GLY A 623 -7.80 -14.40 -18.71
N ASN A 624 -7.23 -15.14 -17.77
CA ASN A 624 -7.95 -15.83 -16.72
C ASN A 624 -8.34 -14.79 -15.65
N PHE A 625 -9.64 -14.52 -15.48
CA PHE A 625 -10.19 -13.64 -14.44
C PHE A 625 -10.85 -14.44 -13.31
N CYS A 626 -10.58 -15.75 -13.22
CA CYS A 626 -11.12 -16.62 -12.16
C CYS A 626 -10.45 -16.37 -10.80
N ASP A 627 -9.21 -15.87 -10.81
CA ASP A 627 -8.49 -15.48 -9.60
C ASP A 627 -8.51 -13.96 -9.47
N ASP A 628 -9.28 -13.49 -8.49
CA ASP A 628 -9.45 -12.08 -8.17
C ASP A 628 -8.13 -11.41 -7.75
N THR A 629 -7.16 -12.18 -7.24
CA THR A 629 -5.84 -11.65 -6.88
C THR A 629 -4.94 -11.44 -8.11
N HIS A 630 -5.16 -12.20 -9.18
CA HIS A 630 -4.48 -12.04 -10.47
C HIS A 630 -5.19 -11.02 -11.38
N TYR A 631 -6.35 -10.49 -10.96
CA TYR A 631 -7.21 -9.61 -11.75
C TYR A 631 -6.45 -8.46 -12.42
N ARG A 632 -5.56 -7.76 -11.69
CA ARG A 632 -4.81 -6.60 -12.24
C ARG A 632 -3.78 -6.99 -13.29
N VAL A 633 -3.16 -8.17 -13.18
CA VAL A 633 -2.26 -8.70 -14.21
C VAL A 633 -3.05 -9.03 -15.49
N SER A 634 -4.22 -9.68 -15.34
CA SER A 634 -5.12 -9.99 -16.44
C SER A 634 -5.69 -8.74 -17.11
N LEU A 635 -6.10 -7.74 -16.31
CA LEU A 635 -6.58 -6.46 -16.79
C LEU A 635 -5.51 -5.71 -17.60
N PHE A 636 -4.26 -5.67 -17.13
CA PHE A 636 -3.18 -5.03 -17.87
C PHE A 636 -2.97 -5.68 -19.26
N ASN A 637 -3.00 -7.02 -19.33
CA ASN A 637 -2.93 -7.74 -20.61
C ASN A 637 -4.13 -7.44 -21.52
N LEU A 638 -5.34 -7.33 -20.95
CA LEU A 638 -6.55 -6.96 -21.70
C LEU A 638 -6.43 -5.56 -22.29
N VAL A 639 -5.96 -4.58 -21.50
CA VAL A 639 -5.74 -3.21 -21.96
C VAL A 639 -4.73 -3.17 -23.11
N LEU A 640 -3.59 -3.85 -22.98
CA LEU A 640 -2.60 -3.93 -24.06
C LEU A 640 -3.19 -4.55 -25.33
N ASN A 641 -4.00 -5.62 -25.20
CA ASN A 641 -4.65 -6.26 -26.33
C ASN A 641 -5.65 -5.32 -27.04
N LEU A 642 -6.48 -4.59 -26.28
CA LEU A 642 -7.45 -3.64 -26.83
C LEU A 642 -6.77 -2.49 -27.58
N TYR A 643 -5.63 -2.01 -27.08
CA TYR A 643 -4.77 -1.06 -27.80
C TYR A 643 -3.89 -1.69 -28.91
N ALA A 644 -4.00 -3.00 -29.14
CA ALA A 644 -3.19 -3.76 -30.09
C ALA A 644 -1.67 -3.64 -29.87
N ILE A 645 -1.24 -3.51 -28.60
CA ILE A 645 0.16 -3.45 -28.19
C ILE A 645 0.67 -4.89 -27.95
N PRO A 646 1.77 -5.31 -28.61
CA PRO A 646 2.36 -6.63 -28.42
C PRO A 646 2.84 -6.86 -26.97
N PHE A 647 2.61 -8.07 -26.45
CA PHE A 647 2.99 -8.44 -25.08
C PHE A 647 4.49 -8.55 -24.84
N ASP A 648 5.26 -8.72 -25.92
CA ASP A 648 6.72 -8.76 -25.98
C ASP A 648 7.35 -7.41 -26.34
N HIS A 649 6.53 -6.35 -26.49
CA HIS A 649 7.03 -4.99 -26.72
C HIS A 649 8.01 -4.59 -25.60
N ALA A 650 9.20 -4.11 -25.96
CA ALA A 650 10.30 -3.82 -25.02
C ALA A 650 9.88 -2.88 -23.88
N GLY A 651 9.00 -1.92 -24.16
CA GLY A 651 8.46 -1.03 -23.15
C GLY A 651 7.47 -1.66 -22.16
N PHE A 652 6.73 -2.70 -22.54
CA PHE A 652 5.60 -3.22 -21.75
C PHE A 652 5.86 -4.61 -21.17
N ALA A 653 6.72 -5.43 -21.80
CA ALA A 653 7.10 -6.73 -21.25
C ALA A 653 7.67 -6.63 -19.81
N PRO A 654 8.55 -5.67 -19.47
CA PRO A 654 9.02 -5.50 -18.09
C PRO A 654 7.93 -5.07 -17.11
N LEU A 655 6.94 -4.29 -17.56
CA LEU A 655 5.81 -3.87 -16.72
C LEU A 655 4.87 -5.04 -16.42
N ARG A 656 4.62 -5.89 -17.42
CA ARG A 656 3.85 -7.14 -17.26
C ARG A 656 4.55 -8.08 -16.27
N GLU A 657 5.85 -8.24 -16.43
CA GLU A 657 6.68 -9.06 -15.56
C GLU A 657 6.69 -8.51 -14.13
N SER A 658 6.85 -7.20 -13.95
CA SER A 658 6.75 -6.53 -12.65
C SER A 658 5.41 -6.84 -11.96
N LEU A 659 4.28 -6.68 -12.64
CA LEU A 659 2.96 -7.02 -12.07
C LEU A 659 2.85 -8.50 -11.70
N HIS A 660 3.39 -9.39 -12.53
CA HIS A 660 3.40 -10.82 -12.26
C HIS A 660 4.24 -11.16 -11.03
N GLN A 661 5.45 -10.61 -10.91
CA GLN A 661 6.33 -10.82 -9.77
C GLN A 661 5.73 -10.31 -8.46
N HIS A 662 5.09 -9.13 -8.49
CA HIS A 662 4.36 -8.62 -7.31
C HIS A 662 3.21 -9.54 -6.92
N TRP A 663 2.49 -10.11 -7.90
CA TRP A 663 1.45 -11.11 -7.65
C TRP A 663 2.03 -12.43 -7.09
N GLU A 664 3.15 -12.94 -7.62
CA GLU A 664 3.80 -14.17 -7.12
C GLU A 664 4.33 -14.01 -5.70
N GLN A 665 4.77 -12.81 -5.33
CA GLN A 665 5.22 -12.47 -3.98
C GLN A 665 4.08 -12.30 -2.98
N MET A 666 2.83 -12.26 -3.44
CA MET A 666 1.71 -12.28 -2.52
C MET A 666 1.75 -13.60 -1.72
N PRO A 667 1.37 -13.58 -0.43
CA PRO A 667 1.26 -14.79 0.39
C PRO A 667 0.06 -15.67 -0.03
N ILE A 668 -0.10 -15.89 -1.33
CA ILE A 668 -1.21 -16.61 -1.97
C ILE A 668 -0.69 -17.98 -2.37
N ARG A 669 -0.50 -18.87 -1.38
CA ARG A 669 -0.36 -20.32 -1.61
C ARG A 669 -0.91 -21.22 -0.49
N THR A 670 -1.80 -20.73 0.37
CA THR A 670 -2.51 -21.61 1.33
C THR A 670 -4.04 -21.54 1.24
N VAL A 671 -4.59 -20.91 0.21
CA VAL A 671 -6.04 -20.97 -0.06
C VAL A 671 -6.25 -21.15 -1.56
N GLU A 672 -5.78 -22.27 -2.11
CA GLU A 672 -6.46 -22.83 -3.28
C GLU A 672 -7.85 -23.27 -2.81
N SER A 673 -8.85 -22.86 -3.58
CA SER A 673 -10.22 -23.35 -3.51
C SER A 673 -10.27 -24.86 -3.78
N THR A 674 -10.10 -25.66 -2.73
CA THR A 674 -10.68 -27.01 -2.70
C THR A 674 -12.14 -26.91 -2.21
N PRO A 675 -13.06 -27.65 -2.84
CA PRO A 675 -14.50 -27.56 -2.59
C PRO A 675 -14.78 -27.91 -1.14
N GLU A 676 -15.50 -27.04 -0.41
CA GLU A 676 -15.88 -27.16 1.01
C GLU A 676 -14.81 -27.79 1.90
N SER A 677 -14.12 -26.96 2.69
CA SER A 677 -13.00 -27.36 3.57
C SER A 677 -13.26 -28.68 4.29
N ARG A 678 -12.86 -29.79 3.68
CA ARG A 678 -12.95 -31.09 4.31
C ARG A 678 -11.89 -31.10 5.39
N LYS A 679 -12.30 -31.13 6.65
CA LYS A 679 -11.38 -31.10 7.78
C LYS A 679 -10.37 -32.26 7.65
N ARG A 680 -9.19 -32.07 8.23
CA ARG A 680 -8.06 -33.01 8.10
C ARG A 680 -8.45 -34.44 8.48
N PHE A 681 -9.26 -34.58 9.52
CA PHE A 681 -9.80 -35.82 10.04
C PHE A 681 -11.32 -35.84 9.87
N ASP A 682 -11.85 -36.96 9.40
CA ASP A 682 -13.29 -37.19 9.42
C ASP A 682 -13.74 -37.56 10.86
N ILE A 683 -12.89 -38.24 11.64
CA ILE A 683 -13.17 -38.62 13.04
C ILE A 683 -11.94 -38.33 13.92
N ALA A 684 -12.13 -37.75 15.10
CA ALA A 684 -11.12 -37.66 16.16
C ALA A 684 -11.59 -38.31 17.46
N LEU A 685 -10.73 -39.13 18.07
CA LEU A 685 -11.06 -39.88 19.28
C LEU A 685 -10.35 -39.26 20.49
N SER A 686 -11.12 -38.73 21.44
CA SER A 686 -10.65 -38.23 22.73
C SER A 686 -11.03 -39.24 23.81
N PHE A 687 -10.05 -39.72 24.57
CA PHE A 687 -10.24 -40.83 25.50
C PHE A 687 -9.19 -40.83 26.63
N PRO A 688 -9.51 -41.41 27.79
CA PRO A 688 -8.55 -41.61 28.87
C PRO A 688 -7.59 -42.75 28.52
N GLY A 689 -6.29 -42.55 28.74
CA GLY A 689 -5.23 -43.49 28.32
C GLY A 689 -5.36 -44.93 28.86
N GLU A 690 -6.14 -45.17 29.92
CA GLU A 690 -6.40 -46.51 30.49
C GLU A 690 -7.25 -47.38 29.56
N HIS A 691 -8.11 -46.78 28.75
CA HIS A 691 -8.95 -47.46 27.77
C HIS A 691 -8.32 -47.52 26.37
N ARG A 692 -7.01 -47.24 26.27
CA ARG A 692 -6.27 -47.19 25.00
C ARG A 692 -6.42 -48.46 24.17
N GLN A 693 -6.42 -49.65 24.78
CA GLN A 693 -6.56 -50.91 24.04
C GLN A 693 -7.93 -51.06 23.39
N PHE A 694 -8.99 -50.63 24.09
CA PHE A 694 -10.36 -50.63 23.56
C PHE A 694 -10.48 -49.62 22.42
N VAL A 695 -10.06 -48.38 22.65
CA VAL A 695 -10.15 -47.30 21.65
C VAL A 695 -9.25 -47.55 20.45
N LYS A 696 -8.09 -48.19 20.62
CA LYS A 696 -7.25 -48.66 19.51
C LYS A 696 -8.03 -49.60 18.59
N THR A 697 -8.76 -50.55 19.16
CA THR A 697 -9.55 -51.52 18.37
C THR A 697 -10.69 -50.80 17.62
N VAL A 698 -11.31 -49.81 18.25
CA VAL A 698 -12.29 -48.92 17.58
C VAL A 698 -11.63 -48.13 16.44
N ALA A 699 -10.49 -47.48 16.69
CA ALA A 699 -9.75 -46.67 15.71
C ALA A 699 -9.30 -47.50 14.50
N ASP A 700 -8.73 -48.67 14.74
CA ASP A 700 -8.29 -49.60 13.68
C ASP A 700 -9.49 -50.08 12.85
N THR A 701 -10.64 -50.33 13.49
CA THR A 701 -11.88 -50.73 12.80
C THR A 701 -12.46 -49.59 11.96
N LEU A 702 -12.46 -48.36 12.47
CA LEU A 702 -12.89 -47.16 11.73
C LEU A 702 -11.98 -46.92 10.52
N ALA A 703 -10.66 -46.94 10.72
CA ALA A 703 -9.68 -46.78 9.65
C ALA A 703 -9.85 -47.84 8.55
N ALA A 704 -10.10 -49.10 8.93
CA ALA A 704 -10.35 -50.19 7.98
C ALA A 704 -11.66 -50.00 7.20
N LYS A 705 -12.75 -49.60 7.86
CA LYS A 705 -14.05 -49.36 7.20
C LYS A 705 -14.01 -48.15 6.26
N MET A 706 -13.23 -47.11 6.59
CA MET A 706 -13.08 -45.90 5.78
C MET A 706 -12.04 -46.05 4.65
N GLY A 707 -11.19 -47.08 4.71
CA GLY A 707 -10.11 -47.30 3.74
C GLY A 707 -9.01 -46.22 3.76
N ARG A 708 -9.02 -45.33 4.77
CA ARG A 708 -8.17 -44.14 4.88
C ARG A 708 -7.79 -43.92 6.34
N ARG A 709 -6.68 -44.51 6.77
CA ARG A 709 -6.20 -44.42 8.17
C ARG A 709 -5.85 -43.00 8.57
N GLU A 710 -5.39 -42.20 7.62
CA GLU A 710 -4.99 -40.80 7.80
C GLU A 710 -6.16 -39.86 8.12
N ARG A 711 -7.41 -40.33 7.98
CA ARG A 711 -8.64 -39.58 8.26
C ARG A 711 -9.19 -39.82 9.68
N VAL A 712 -8.59 -40.72 10.45
CA VAL A 712 -8.98 -41.00 11.85
C VAL A 712 -7.85 -40.53 12.76
N PHE A 713 -8.12 -39.49 13.56
CA PHE A 713 -7.19 -39.04 14.58
C PHE A 713 -7.26 -39.95 15.81
N TYR A 714 -6.20 -40.74 15.97
CA TYR A 714 -5.86 -41.52 17.15
C TYR A 714 -4.39 -41.22 17.47
N ASP A 715 -4.11 -40.78 18.70
CA ASP A 715 -2.81 -40.21 19.09
C ASP A 715 -1.59 -41.07 18.69
N ALA A 716 -1.68 -42.40 18.85
CA ALA A 716 -0.57 -43.31 18.50
C ALA A 716 -0.33 -43.45 16.98
N TYR A 717 -1.23 -42.96 16.11
CA TYR A 717 -0.96 -42.88 14.67
C TYR A 717 -0.04 -41.70 14.31
N TYR A 718 0.11 -40.73 15.21
CA TYR A 718 0.77 -39.44 14.96
C TYR A 718 1.86 -39.13 15.99
N GLU A 719 2.49 -40.14 16.61
CA GLU A 719 3.47 -39.97 17.70
C GLU A 719 4.59 -38.97 17.36
N ALA A 720 5.11 -39.01 16.13
CA ALA A 720 6.17 -38.10 15.67
C ALA A 720 5.69 -36.64 15.57
N GLU A 721 4.42 -36.41 15.22
CA GLU A 721 3.83 -35.08 15.12
C GLU A 721 3.47 -34.51 16.50
N LEU A 722 3.05 -35.36 17.42
CA LEU A 722 2.67 -34.99 18.78
C LEU A 722 3.88 -34.79 19.71
N ALA A 723 5.09 -35.19 19.31
CA ALA A 723 6.33 -34.96 20.04
C ALA A 723 6.82 -33.50 19.94
N ARG A 724 6.03 -32.55 20.48
CA ARG A 724 6.28 -31.09 20.40
C ARG A 724 5.94 -30.32 21.68
N PRO A 725 6.56 -29.15 21.93
CA PRO A 725 6.12 -28.23 22.99
C PRO A 725 4.70 -27.69 22.75
N ASN A 726 4.00 -27.29 23.83
CA ASN A 726 2.62 -26.76 23.81
C ASN A 726 1.60 -27.70 23.14
N LEU A 727 1.76 -29.01 23.38
CA LEU A 727 0.94 -30.07 22.82
C LEU A 727 -0.56 -29.89 23.14
N ASP A 728 -0.88 -29.32 24.30
CA ASP A 728 -2.23 -28.98 24.72
C ASP A 728 -2.96 -28.08 23.71
N THR A 729 -2.31 -27.01 23.26
CA THR A 729 -2.89 -26.04 22.31
C THR A 729 -3.01 -26.67 20.92
N TYR A 730 -2.08 -27.55 20.57
CA TYR A 730 -2.10 -28.28 19.31
C TYR A 730 -3.23 -29.31 19.23
N LEU A 731 -3.43 -30.09 20.30
CA LEU A 731 -4.55 -31.05 20.42
C LEU A 731 -5.90 -30.33 20.39
N GLN A 732 -6.03 -29.19 21.09
CA GLN A 732 -7.25 -28.38 21.02
C GLN A 732 -7.57 -27.94 19.59
N ASN A 733 -6.56 -27.53 18.83
CA ASN A 733 -6.74 -27.18 17.41
C ASN A 733 -7.18 -28.38 16.56
N ILE A 734 -6.67 -29.58 16.84
CA ILE A 734 -7.07 -30.81 16.15
C ILE A 734 -8.56 -31.10 16.39
N TYR A 735 -8.98 -31.16 17.65
CA TYR A 735 -10.38 -31.45 17.99
C TYR A 735 -11.34 -30.33 17.58
N HIS A 736 -10.91 -29.05 17.62
CA HIS A 736 -11.80 -27.91 17.35
C HIS A 736 -11.90 -27.56 15.85
N LYS A 737 -10.79 -27.63 15.11
CA LYS A 737 -10.71 -27.08 13.74
C LYS A 737 -10.35 -28.12 12.68
N GLN A 738 -9.85 -29.30 13.06
CA GLN A 738 -9.34 -30.29 12.11
C GLN A 738 -10.12 -31.60 12.07
N ALA A 739 -11.17 -31.79 12.87
CA ALA A 739 -11.98 -33.02 12.89
C ALA A 739 -13.47 -32.76 12.59
N GLU A 740 -14.10 -33.55 11.70
CA GLU A 740 -15.54 -33.44 11.37
C GLU A 740 -16.43 -33.93 12.52
N LEU A 741 -16.12 -35.11 13.06
CA LEU A 741 -16.78 -35.67 14.23
C LEU A 741 -15.77 -35.90 15.36
N VAL A 742 -16.01 -35.30 16.53
CA VAL A 742 -15.23 -35.56 17.75
C VAL A 742 -15.98 -36.56 18.62
N VAL A 743 -15.39 -37.75 18.80
CA VAL A 743 -15.92 -38.79 19.68
C VAL A 743 -15.21 -38.73 21.02
N VAL A 744 -15.98 -38.46 22.07
CA VAL A 744 -15.46 -38.32 23.43
C VAL A 744 -15.86 -39.54 24.24
N PHE A 745 -14.86 -40.33 24.64
CA PHE A 745 -15.04 -41.51 25.50
C PHE A 745 -14.95 -41.10 26.96
N ILE A 746 -16.05 -41.17 27.68
CA ILE A 746 -16.17 -40.69 29.05
C ILE A 746 -16.21 -41.85 30.05
N CYS A 747 -15.48 -41.70 31.17
CA CYS A 747 -15.45 -42.64 32.28
C CYS A 747 -15.35 -41.92 33.65
N THR A 748 -15.46 -42.65 34.76
CA THR A 748 -15.40 -42.12 36.14
C THR A 748 -14.11 -41.33 36.44
N GLU A 749 -13.01 -41.71 35.82
CA GLU A 749 -11.68 -41.11 36.00
C GLU A 749 -11.42 -39.89 35.09
N TYR A 750 -12.38 -39.55 34.21
CA TYR A 750 -12.22 -38.51 33.17
C TYR A 750 -12.10 -37.09 33.75
N GLU A 751 -12.68 -36.83 34.93
CA GLU A 751 -12.62 -35.53 35.62
C GLU A 751 -11.35 -35.32 36.45
N GLN A 752 -10.67 -36.39 36.86
CA GLN A 752 -9.64 -36.31 37.91
C GLN A 752 -8.21 -36.10 37.37
N LYS A 753 -7.99 -36.04 36.05
CA LYS A 753 -6.66 -35.94 35.43
C LYS A 753 -6.45 -34.62 34.66
N GLU A 754 -5.28 -34.01 34.84
CA GLU A 754 -4.87 -32.73 34.23
C GLU A 754 -5.03 -32.67 32.70
N TRP A 755 -4.78 -33.80 32.00
CA TRP A 755 -4.82 -33.83 30.54
C TRP A 755 -6.23 -33.99 29.95
N CYS A 756 -7.12 -34.74 30.62
CA CYS A 756 -8.53 -34.89 30.20
C CYS A 756 -9.34 -33.60 30.44
N GLY A 757 -8.95 -32.78 31.43
CA GLY A 757 -9.56 -31.47 31.66
C GLY A 757 -9.32 -30.43 30.54
N LEU A 758 -8.26 -30.56 29.74
CA LEU A 758 -7.91 -29.63 28.65
C LEU A 758 -8.59 -29.99 27.31
N GLU A 759 -8.78 -31.28 27.02
CA GLU A 759 -9.63 -31.74 25.91
C GLU A 759 -11.11 -31.42 26.19
N TRP A 760 -11.55 -31.54 27.45
CA TRP A 760 -12.89 -31.15 27.89
C TRP A 760 -13.19 -29.65 27.74
N ARG A 761 -12.17 -28.76 27.77
CA ARG A 761 -12.37 -27.32 27.50
C ARG A 761 -12.71 -27.04 26.04
N ALA A 762 -12.05 -27.71 25.08
CA ALA A 762 -12.40 -27.59 23.66
C ALA A 762 -13.79 -28.16 23.37
N VAL A 763 -14.12 -29.31 23.97
CA VAL A 763 -15.47 -29.91 23.89
C VAL A 763 -16.53 -29.01 24.52
N ARG A 764 -16.26 -28.40 25.69
CA ARG A 764 -17.16 -27.43 26.35
C ARG A 764 -17.33 -26.15 25.55
N ASP A 765 -16.30 -25.66 24.86
CA ASP A 765 -16.40 -24.48 24.01
C ASP A 765 -17.19 -24.76 22.73
N LEU A 766 -16.99 -25.93 22.09
CA LEU A 766 -17.83 -26.38 20.98
C LEU A 766 -19.32 -26.52 21.38
N LEU A 767 -19.58 -27.04 22.59
CA LEU A 767 -20.94 -27.06 23.17
C LEU A 767 -21.48 -25.65 23.44
N LYS A 768 -20.64 -24.72 23.91
CA LYS A 768 -21.00 -23.31 24.16
C LYS A 768 -21.31 -22.53 22.87
N GLN A 769 -20.66 -22.88 21.76
CA GLN A 769 -20.89 -22.31 20.42
C GLN A 769 -22.08 -22.95 19.67
N LYS A 770 -22.89 -23.80 20.32
CA LYS A 770 -24.04 -24.53 19.74
C LYS A 770 -23.70 -25.49 18.59
N LYS A 771 -22.45 -25.97 18.50
CA LYS A 771 -22.02 -26.99 17.53
C LYS A 771 -22.13 -28.41 18.10
N SER A 772 -23.20 -28.70 18.85
CA SER A 772 -23.40 -30.00 19.51
C SER A 772 -23.57 -31.18 18.54
N ALA A 773 -23.90 -30.92 17.26
CA ALA A 773 -24.03 -31.96 16.25
C ALA A 773 -22.68 -32.66 15.95
N GLU A 774 -21.56 -31.92 16.01
CA GLU A 774 -20.20 -32.36 15.68
C GLU A 774 -19.54 -33.20 16.80
N ILE A 775 -20.26 -33.46 17.90
CA ILE A 775 -19.78 -34.20 19.06
C ILE A 775 -20.61 -35.47 19.25
N MET A 776 -19.94 -36.58 19.52
CA MET A 776 -20.57 -37.84 19.93
C MET A 776 -19.99 -38.31 21.26
N LEU A 777 -20.87 -38.56 22.23
CA LEU A 777 -20.48 -39.03 23.55
C LEU A 777 -20.61 -40.55 23.63
N VAL A 778 -19.55 -41.20 24.10
CA VAL A 778 -19.51 -42.66 24.34
C VAL A 778 -19.15 -42.89 25.80
N ARG A 779 -20.04 -43.53 26.55
CA ARG A 779 -19.87 -43.80 27.98
C ARG A 779 -19.28 -45.19 28.17
N LEU A 780 -18.12 -45.27 28.83
CA LEU A 780 -17.37 -46.50 29.05
C LEU A 780 -17.75 -47.23 30.36
N ASN A 781 -18.25 -46.50 31.36
CA ASN A 781 -18.73 -47.04 32.64
C ASN A 781 -19.84 -46.14 33.23
N ASP A 782 -20.53 -46.60 34.27
CA ASP A 782 -21.66 -45.89 34.91
C ASP A 782 -21.22 -44.69 35.79
N ALA A 783 -20.40 -43.79 35.23
CA ALA A 783 -19.87 -42.58 35.85
C ALA A 783 -20.85 -41.40 35.85
N ASP A 784 -20.99 -40.71 36.99
CA ASP A 784 -21.69 -39.42 37.09
C ASP A 784 -20.69 -38.28 36.77
N ILE A 785 -20.92 -37.51 35.71
CA ILE A 785 -19.96 -36.52 35.18
C ILE A 785 -20.54 -35.11 35.36
N SER A 786 -19.81 -34.23 36.04
CA SER A 786 -20.24 -32.85 36.30
C SER A 786 -20.31 -32.04 34.99
N GLY A 787 -21.54 -31.77 34.56
CA GLY A 787 -21.85 -30.98 33.36
C GLY A 787 -22.61 -31.73 32.26
N LEU A 788 -22.81 -33.04 32.43
CA LEU A 788 -23.76 -33.84 31.66
C LEU A 788 -25.09 -33.90 32.42
N PHE A 789 -26.18 -33.47 31.79
CA PHE A 789 -27.51 -33.50 32.39
C PHE A 789 -28.23 -34.80 32.00
N SER A 790 -29.27 -35.19 32.76
CA SER A 790 -30.08 -36.39 32.48
C SER A 790 -30.80 -36.39 31.12
N ILE A 791 -30.72 -35.29 30.38
CA ILE A 791 -31.31 -35.07 29.06
C ILE A 791 -30.33 -35.30 27.89
N ASP A 792 -29.04 -35.49 28.17
CA ASP A 792 -28.01 -35.66 27.14
C ASP A 792 -27.93 -37.11 26.67
N GLY A 793 -27.92 -37.32 25.34
CA GLY A 793 -27.83 -38.65 24.72
C GLY A 793 -26.39 -39.12 24.56
N TYR A 794 -26.11 -40.37 24.92
CA TYR A 794 -24.80 -41.01 24.77
C TYR A 794 -24.94 -42.47 24.31
N VAL A 795 -23.88 -43.01 23.70
CA VAL A 795 -23.77 -44.45 23.45
C VAL A 795 -23.17 -45.12 24.67
N ASN A 796 -23.89 -46.06 25.29
CA ASN A 796 -23.31 -46.91 26.32
C ASN A 796 -22.46 -48.02 25.67
N ALA A 797 -21.15 -47.99 25.91
CA ALA A 797 -20.20 -48.98 25.42
C ALA A 797 -20.00 -50.16 26.40
N GLU A 798 -20.55 -50.10 27.61
CA GLU A 798 -20.48 -51.18 28.58
C GLU A 798 -21.19 -52.43 28.05
N GLY A 799 -20.45 -53.55 27.94
CA GLY A 799 -20.95 -54.80 27.39
C GLY A 799 -21.06 -54.88 25.87
N ARG A 800 -20.58 -53.87 25.12
CA ARG A 800 -20.52 -53.88 23.65
C ARG A 800 -19.13 -54.21 23.14
N GLU A 801 -19.09 -54.89 21.99
CA GLU A 801 -17.82 -55.12 21.29
C GLU A 801 -17.34 -53.81 20.62
N PRO A 802 -16.02 -53.52 20.57
CA PRO A 802 -15.48 -52.31 19.94
C PRO A 802 -15.97 -52.08 18.50
N VAL A 803 -16.23 -53.16 17.76
CA VAL A 803 -16.73 -53.10 16.38
C VAL A 803 -18.13 -52.49 16.32
N GLU A 804 -18.99 -52.81 17.28
CA GLU A 804 -20.35 -52.26 17.36
C GLU A 804 -20.34 -50.76 17.68
N VAL A 805 -19.39 -50.33 18.51
CA VAL A 805 -19.19 -48.91 18.80
C VAL A 805 -18.67 -48.16 17.56
N ALA A 806 -17.74 -48.76 16.80
CA ALA A 806 -17.27 -48.19 15.53
C ALA A 806 -18.39 -48.06 14.50
N ASP A 807 -19.32 -49.01 14.43
CA ASP A 807 -20.48 -48.94 13.52
C ASP A 807 -21.41 -47.77 13.84
N LEU A 808 -21.65 -47.50 15.13
CA LEU A 808 -22.47 -46.37 15.55
C LEU A 808 -21.79 -45.03 15.27
N ILE A 809 -20.46 -44.95 15.42
CA ILE A 809 -19.68 -43.77 15.06
C ILE A 809 -19.76 -43.51 13.54
N MET A 810 -19.65 -44.55 12.71
CA MET A 810 -19.80 -44.43 11.25
C MET A 810 -21.22 -43.99 10.85
N GLN A 811 -22.24 -44.52 11.52
CA GLN A 811 -23.62 -44.11 11.30
C GLN A 811 -23.83 -42.65 11.67
N ARG A 812 -23.22 -42.19 12.77
CA ARG A 812 -23.29 -40.79 13.21
C ARG A 812 -22.55 -39.86 12.24
N LEU A 813 -21.37 -40.25 11.77
CA LEU A 813 -20.61 -39.48 10.79
C LEU A 813 -21.39 -39.32 9.48
N GLY A 814 -22.13 -40.34 9.02
CA GLY A 814 -22.95 -40.24 7.80
C GLY A 814 -24.23 -39.40 7.93
N GLN A 815 -24.54 -38.88 9.12
CA GLN A 815 -25.64 -37.95 9.38
C GLN A 815 -25.21 -36.49 9.45
N LEU A 816 -23.89 -36.25 9.53
CA LEU A 816 -23.26 -34.94 9.37
C LEU A 816 -23.04 -34.67 7.89
#